data_AF-A0A3M1VJ59-F1
#
_entry.id   AF-A0A3M1VJ59-F1
#
_cell.length_a   1.000
_cell.length_b   1.000
_cell.length_c   1.000
_cell.angle_alpha   90.00
_cell.angle_beta   90.00
_cell.angle_gamma   90.00
#
_symmetry.space_group_name_H-M   'P 1'
#
loop_
_entity.id
_entity.type
_entity.pdbx_description
1 polymer ?
#
loop_
_entity_poly.entity_id
_entity_poly.type
_entity_poly.pdbx_seq_one_letter_code
_entity_poly.pdbx_strand_id
1 'polypeptide(L)'
;MRWRNVRLIFYRELRDQLRDRRTLFMVAVLPLLLYPALGIGMMQMAVMFREQPRTVVILGARHLPDPPLFQGRKFVRTYFRIPDDADSLDVIADSLVDAAGAAGGQEDTEAADRSAADTPDRTAPAARRRIGTDTAEVRAVERQRLLDRLNTARAIAAQLQRRDALEDRLTVARAAGDTDEVQRLTGQLRQVRQAITDLFGRDIQVLILVPAGLRENIERVVRTDRGASGGEDVERADYPRPRVVYNVADEKSQLAFRRVDEALEAWEKAVLRRKLREAGIAETLAEPVRPDPVNVAEGKDVAANLWSKLFPALLVIMTVTGAFYPAVDLAAGEKERGTMETLLICPATRAEIVLGKFLTVMAFSVATAVLNLSSIAGTGRYMISIGGSSVVKLGDLSFPSALSLLWLGVLLVPLAALFSALCLALATFARSSKEGQYYLTPLLMAALGLTVVCLSPAVELYPKNELSAFYSVMPVANVALLTKALLLHPTKLEVCVYLVPVLLTSVGYSLLALWWAIEQFKNESVLFREAERFDLRTWWRHVFREKEATPSFTEAGFCFAIIMLLNFASLKVLGGQLLAAAPGERGWVLMKLLVLQQLVINAAPAAFMALLLTTRPLETLLLSRPRWRDIAVAAVLALVLHPLAYELLMRLQWFFPQLPPSARRAVMVMADPGQSLPLVLLVFAVVPGVCEELVFRGFMLSGFRRSHRTGLAIALAAVTFGAMHMIPQQVFNASLLGLVLGLLAVRSGSLFVPITMHVLFNAASVVQMRIAGRWAESPPHWLHSAWVRPWLGVDASGIRYHWLTVVIAAAIATWLLRGLLRGDTSASGSGLPGLRSRSPLVAR
;
A
#
# COMPACT_ATOMS: atom_id res chain seq x y z
N MET A 1 -32.28 -19.41 -25.28
CA MET A 1 -32.35 -19.48 -23.80
C MET A 1 -33.80 -19.31 -23.37
N ARG A 2 -34.30 -20.15 -22.47
CA ARG A 2 -35.62 -20.04 -21.84
C ARG A 2 -35.45 -19.60 -20.39
N TRP A 3 -35.94 -18.41 -20.04
CA TRP A 3 -35.85 -17.86 -18.68
C TRP A 3 -36.46 -18.79 -17.61
N ARG A 4 -37.48 -19.59 -17.98
CA ARG A 4 -38.07 -20.61 -17.11
C ARG A 4 -37.04 -21.62 -16.59
N ASN A 5 -36.10 -22.06 -17.42
CA ASN A 5 -35.05 -23.00 -17.05
C ASN A 5 -34.08 -22.36 -16.06
N VAL A 6 -33.61 -21.14 -16.37
CA VAL A 6 -32.72 -20.36 -15.50
C VAL A 6 -33.33 -20.17 -14.12
N ARG A 7 -34.61 -19.78 -14.07
CA ARG A 7 -35.35 -19.56 -12.82
C ARG A 7 -35.47 -20.84 -12.01
N LEU A 8 -35.76 -21.98 -12.64
CA LEU A 8 -35.86 -23.28 -11.95
C LEU A 8 -34.51 -23.69 -11.34
N ILE A 9 -33.43 -23.54 -12.10
CA ILE A 9 -32.07 -23.83 -11.62
C ILE A 9 -31.72 -22.90 -10.46
N PHE A 10 -31.93 -21.59 -10.60
CA PHE A 10 -31.71 -20.63 -9.51
C PHE A 10 -32.45 -21.03 -8.22
N TYR A 11 -33.73 -21.37 -8.29
CA TYR A 11 -34.49 -21.77 -7.09
C TYR A 11 -34.01 -23.09 -6.49
N ARG A 12 -33.58 -24.04 -7.31
CA ARG A 12 -32.98 -25.30 -6.84
C ARG A 12 -31.69 -24.98 -6.06
N GLU A 13 -30.74 -24.31 -6.71
CA GLU A 13 -29.42 -24.02 -6.15
C GLU A 13 -29.54 -23.16 -4.89
N LEU A 14 -30.41 -22.14 -4.90
CA LEU A 14 -30.68 -21.31 -3.73
C LEU A 14 -31.20 -22.14 -2.55
N ARG A 15 -32.12 -23.08 -2.80
CA ARG A 15 -32.68 -23.94 -1.75
C ARG A 15 -31.63 -24.91 -1.19
N ASP A 16 -30.79 -25.46 -2.05
CA ASP A 16 -29.73 -26.38 -1.64
C ASP A 16 -28.69 -25.65 -0.77
N GLN A 17 -28.27 -24.45 -1.17
CA GLN A 17 -27.36 -23.61 -0.38
C GLN A 17 -27.98 -23.15 0.96
N LEU A 18 -29.26 -22.79 0.99
CA LEU A 18 -29.97 -22.44 2.24
C LEU A 18 -30.16 -23.65 3.18
N ARG A 19 -29.98 -24.88 2.71
CA ARG A 19 -30.01 -26.08 3.57
C ARG A 19 -28.62 -26.45 4.10
N ASP A 20 -27.57 -26.00 3.45
CA ASP A 20 -26.20 -26.22 3.91
C ASP A 20 -25.87 -25.31 5.10
N ARG A 21 -25.86 -25.91 6.29
CA ARG A 21 -25.53 -25.24 7.55
C ARG A 21 -24.12 -24.66 7.55
N ARG A 22 -23.16 -25.30 6.87
CA ARG A 22 -21.78 -24.82 6.79
C ARG A 22 -21.74 -23.54 5.97
N THR A 23 -22.36 -23.54 4.79
CA THR A 23 -22.38 -22.36 3.94
C THR A 23 -23.15 -21.21 4.58
N LEU A 24 -24.33 -21.46 5.17
CA LEU A 24 -25.06 -20.45 5.94
C LEU A 24 -24.26 -19.90 7.12
N PHE A 25 -23.55 -20.75 7.86
CA PHE A 25 -22.71 -20.29 8.96
C PHE A 25 -21.58 -19.39 8.45
N MET A 26 -20.86 -19.80 7.41
CA MET A 26 -19.73 -19.03 6.87
C MET A 26 -20.15 -17.72 6.19
N VAL A 27 -21.31 -17.71 5.54
CA VAL A 27 -21.77 -16.59 4.70
C VAL A 27 -22.61 -15.60 5.50
N ALA A 28 -23.46 -16.06 6.42
CA ALA A 28 -24.35 -15.20 7.20
C ALA A 28 -23.89 -15.05 8.66
N VAL A 29 -23.70 -16.15 9.39
CA VAL A 29 -23.55 -16.10 10.86
C VAL A 29 -22.16 -15.61 11.29
N LEU A 30 -21.10 -16.18 10.73
CA LEU A 30 -19.73 -15.89 11.12
C LEU A 30 -19.39 -14.40 10.91
N PRO A 31 -19.65 -13.78 9.74
CA PRO A 31 -19.40 -12.36 9.56
C PRO A 31 -20.27 -11.47 10.46
N LEU A 32 -21.54 -11.83 10.64
CA LEU A 32 -22.48 -11.11 11.50
C LEU A 32 -22.02 -11.04 12.96
N LEU A 33 -21.37 -12.10 13.46
CA LEU A 33 -20.83 -12.17 14.82
C LEU A 33 -19.41 -11.63 14.94
N LEU A 34 -18.55 -11.94 13.96
CA LEU A 34 -17.13 -11.63 14.00
C LEU A 34 -16.88 -10.13 13.97
N TYR A 35 -17.54 -9.38 13.09
CA TYR A 35 -17.28 -7.93 12.98
C TYR A 35 -17.70 -7.16 14.25
N PRO A 36 -18.88 -7.41 14.85
CA PRO A 36 -19.22 -6.82 16.15
C PRO A 36 -18.28 -7.24 17.26
N ALA A 37 -17.94 -8.53 17.36
CA ALA A 37 -17.03 -9.03 18.39
C ALA A 37 -15.63 -8.39 18.29
N LEU A 38 -15.12 -8.24 17.05
CA LEU A 38 -13.85 -7.56 16.80
C LEU A 38 -13.94 -6.07 17.18
N GLY A 39 -15.03 -5.38 16.83
CA GLY A 39 -15.24 -3.98 17.18
C GLY A 39 -15.31 -3.74 18.69
N ILE A 40 -16.11 -4.55 19.40
CA ILE A 40 -16.21 -4.51 20.87
C ILE A 40 -14.87 -4.88 21.51
N GLY A 41 -14.21 -5.92 21.02
CA GLY A 41 -12.92 -6.38 21.51
C GLY A 41 -11.82 -5.33 21.35
N MET A 42 -11.74 -4.67 20.18
CA MET A 42 -10.80 -3.57 19.94
C MET A 42 -11.05 -2.39 20.89
N MET A 43 -12.31 -2.06 21.19
CA MET A 43 -12.63 -0.99 22.13
C MET A 43 -12.32 -1.36 23.57
N GLN A 44 -12.66 -2.58 24.01
CA GLN A 44 -12.26 -3.06 25.34
C GLN A 44 -10.75 -3.07 25.48
N MET A 45 -10.04 -3.49 24.42
CA MET A 45 -8.59 -3.46 24.36
C MET A 45 -8.07 -2.01 24.43
N ALA A 46 -8.66 -1.07 23.71
CA ALA A 46 -8.30 0.35 23.78
C ALA A 46 -8.53 0.96 25.18
N VAL A 47 -9.59 0.56 25.88
CA VAL A 47 -9.87 0.98 27.27
C VAL A 47 -8.92 0.30 28.26
N MET A 48 -8.61 -0.98 28.05
CA MET A 48 -7.68 -1.75 28.88
C MET A 48 -6.24 -1.23 28.75
N PHE A 49 -5.89 -0.73 27.56
CA PHE A 49 -4.62 -0.04 27.29
C PHE A 49 -4.64 1.45 27.66
N ARG A 50 -5.59 1.93 28.49
CA ARG A 50 -5.48 3.27 29.09
C ARG A 50 -4.07 3.44 29.67
N GLU A 51 -3.38 4.47 29.21
CA GLU A 51 -1.96 4.65 29.48
C GLU A 51 -1.69 4.75 30.99
N GLN A 52 -0.79 3.91 31.49
CA GLN A 52 -0.28 4.07 32.85
C GLN A 52 0.54 5.38 32.94
N PRO A 53 0.48 6.10 34.07
CA PRO A 53 1.24 7.33 34.25
C PRO A 53 2.74 7.05 34.15
N ARG A 54 3.44 7.85 33.34
CA ARG A 54 4.88 7.72 33.08
C ARG A 54 5.66 8.66 33.99
N THR A 55 6.72 8.16 34.61
CA THR A 55 7.53 8.91 35.57
C THR A 55 8.45 9.90 34.86
N VAL A 56 8.32 11.17 35.21
CA VAL A 56 9.21 12.26 34.79
C VAL A 56 9.94 12.78 36.02
N VAL A 57 11.26 12.70 36.03
CA VAL A 57 12.07 13.20 37.15
C VAL A 57 12.69 14.55 36.78
N ILE A 58 12.61 15.53 37.68
CA ILE A 58 13.19 16.87 37.50
C ILE A 58 14.22 17.13 38.60
N LEU A 59 15.48 17.33 38.21
CA LEU A 59 16.55 17.75 39.13
C LEU A 59 16.84 19.24 38.96
N GLY A 60 17.05 19.94 40.06
CA GLY A 60 17.29 21.38 40.08
C GLY A 60 16.01 22.20 39.93
N ALA A 61 14.84 21.66 40.29
CA ALA A 61 13.54 22.30 40.03
C ALA A 61 13.41 23.70 40.68
N ARG A 62 14.12 23.94 41.78
CA ARG A 62 14.21 25.26 42.45
C ARG A 62 14.78 26.39 41.57
N HIS A 63 15.53 26.05 40.53
CA HIS A 63 16.14 27.00 39.59
C HIS A 63 15.25 27.30 38.37
N LEU A 64 14.07 26.67 38.26
CA LEU A 64 13.12 26.98 37.19
C LEU A 64 12.58 28.40 37.37
N PRO A 65 12.49 29.22 36.30
CA PRO A 65 11.80 30.50 36.33
C PRO A 65 10.29 30.32 36.44
N ASP A 66 9.60 31.42 36.73
CA ASP A 66 8.14 31.45 36.74
C ASP A 66 7.58 31.83 35.36
N PRO A 67 6.34 31.44 35.01
CA PRO A 67 5.35 30.69 35.81
C PRO A 67 5.78 29.24 36.07
N PRO A 68 5.19 28.52 37.06
CA PRO A 68 5.60 27.16 37.37
C PRO A 68 5.33 26.20 36.21
N LEU A 69 6.27 25.26 35.98
CA LEU A 69 6.15 24.19 34.99
C LEU A 69 5.18 23.07 35.44
N PHE A 70 5.13 22.82 36.75
CA PHE A 70 4.32 21.76 37.36
C PHE A 70 3.69 22.24 38.69
N GLN A 71 2.61 21.58 39.11
CA GLN A 71 1.93 21.79 40.39
C GLN A 71 1.72 20.43 41.06
N GLY A 72 2.24 20.26 42.27
CA GLY A 72 2.32 18.93 42.89
C GLY A 72 3.08 17.96 41.99
N ARG A 73 2.51 16.78 41.73
CA ARG A 73 3.11 15.74 40.88
C ARG A 73 2.66 15.78 39.41
N LYS A 74 2.07 16.88 38.96
CA LYS A 74 1.52 16.99 37.59
C LYS A 74 2.01 18.25 36.91
N PHE A 75 2.28 18.16 35.61
CA PHE A 75 2.48 19.35 34.78
C PHE A 75 1.20 20.19 34.76
N VAL A 76 1.33 21.50 34.57
CA VAL A 76 0.16 22.38 34.47
C VAL A 76 -0.64 22.02 33.22
N ARG A 77 -1.94 21.74 33.38
CA ARG A 77 -2.82 21.24 32.31
C ARG A 77 -2.91 22.16 31.08
N THR A 78 -2.74 23.46 31.26
CA THR A 78 -2.80 24.46 30.17
C THR A 78 -1.62 24.38 29.21
N TYR A 79 -0.55 23.64 29.54
CA TYR A 79 0.61 23.45 28.66
C TYR A 79 0.42 22.30 27.65
N PHE A 80 -0.72 21.61 27.68
CA PHE A 80 -1.04 20.53 26.74
C PHE A 80 -2.21 20.94 25.83
N ARG A 81 -2.18 20.50 24.56
CA ARG A 81 -3.31 20.62 23.64
C ARG A 81 -4.52 19.81 24.12
N ILE A 82 -4.26 18.65 24.72
CA ILE A 82 -5.26 17.81 25.40
C ILE A 82 -4.96 17.88 26.90
N PRO A 83 -5.77 18.59 27.71
CA PRO A 83 -5.51 18.76 29.14
C PRO A 83 -5.31 17.45 29.93
N ASP A 84 -5.96 16.37 29.49
CA ASP A 84 -5.88 15.04 30.10
C ASP A 84 -4.51 14.37 29.88
N ASP A 85 -3.70 14.80 28.91
CA ASP A 85 -2.35 14.27 28.72
C ASP A 85 -1.45 14.58 29.93
N ALA A 86 -1.75 15.63 30.70
CA ALA A 86 -1.05 15.92 31.96
C ALA A 86 -1.22 14.76 32.98
N ASP A 87 -2.36 14.07 32.97
CA ASP A 87 -2.64 12.99 33.91
C ASP A 87 -1.82 11.74 33.60
N SER A 88 -1.34 11.61 32.36
CA SER A 88 -0.48 10.53 31.89
C SER A 88 1.00 10.67 32.30
N LEU A 89 1.40 11.80 32.88
CA LEU A 89 2.75 12.06 33.37
C LEU A 89 2.72 12.21 34.89
N ASP A 90 3.67 11.60 35.58
CA ASP A 90 3.85 11.72 37.02
C ASP A 90 5.20 12.37 37.32
N VAL A 91 5.17 13.59 37.86
CA VAL A 91 6.34 14.43 38.08
C VAL A 91 6.91 14.16 39.47
N ILE A 92 8.21 13.85 39.50
CA ILE A 92 9.01 13.73 40.73
C ILE A 92 10.11 14.79 40.67
N ALA A 93 10.02 15.81 41.51
CA ALA A 93 11.02 16.86 41.60
C ALA A 93 11.73 16.83 42.95
N ASP A 94 13.03 17.16 42.97
CA ASP A 94 13.82 17.31 44.20
C ASP A 94 13.18 18.30 45.19
N SER A 95 12.74 19.46 44.70
CA SER A 95 12.03 20.48 45.49
C SER A 95 10.75 19.98 46.20
N LEU A 96 10.03 19.02 45.61
CA LEU A 96 8.79 18.49 46.20
C LEU A 96 9.08 17.57 47.40
N VAL A 97 10.16 16.79 47.31
CA VAL A 97 10.56 15.86 48.38
C VAL A 97 11.24 16.61 49.52
N ASP A 98 12.02 17.65 49.21
CA ASP A 98 12.66 18.52 50.20
C ASP A 98 11.62 19.35 50.98
N ALA A 99 10.60 19.91 50.30
CA ALA A 99 9.52 20.65 50.95
C ALA A 99 8.64 19.78 51.87
N ALA A 100 8.36 18.53 51.46
CA ALA A 100 7.65 17.56 52.31
C ALA A 100 8.49 17.14 53.54
N GLY A 101 9.81 17.13 53.43
CA GLY A 101 10.72 16.89 54.56
C GLY A 101 10.75 18.03 55.59
N ALA A 102 10.63 19.28 55.14
CA ALA A 102 10.59 20.46 56.01
C ALA A 102 9.26 20.60 56.77
N ALA A 103 8.14 20.25 56.14
CA ALA A 103 6.81 20.30 56.77
C ALA A 103 6.61 19.21 57.85
N GLY A 104 7.15 18.00 57.65
CA GLY A 104 7.05 16.90 58.62
C GLY A 104 7.83 17.12 59.92
N GLY A 105 8.93 17.90 59.88
CA GLY A 105 9.73 18.21 61.07
C GLY A 105 9.05 19.15 62.07
N GLN A 106 8.07 19.96 61.63
CA GLN A 106 7.31 20.85 62.51
C GLN A 106 6.14 20.16 63.21
N GLU A 107 5.46 19.21 62.55
CA GLU A 107 4.36 18.45 63.16
C GLU A 107 4.84 17.49 64.27
N ASP A 108 6.01 16.85 64.09
CA ASP A 108 6.57 15.93 65.10
C ASP A 108 7.09 16.66 66.35
N THR A 109 7.44 17.95 66.23
CA THR A 109 7.93 18.76 67.36
C THR A 109 6.77 19.37 68.16
N GLU A 110 5.69 19.80 67.50
CA GLU A 110 4.48 20.27 68.21
C GLU A 110 3.66 19.15 68.85
N ALA A 111 3.72 17.92 68.32
CA ALA A 111 3.06 16.76 68.92
C ALA A 111 3.77 16.28 70.21
N ALA A 112 5.07 16.50 70.34
CA ALA A 112 5.83 16.19 71.55
C ALA A 112 5.52 17.16 72.70
N ASP A 113 5.36 18.46 72.40
CA ASP A 113 5.18 19.52 73.40
C ASP A 113 3.73 19.63 73.93
N ARG A 114 2.74 19.15 73.15
CA ARG A 114 1.33 19.09 73.59
C ARG A 114 0.98 17.88 74.45
N SER A 115 1.91 16.94 74.68
CA SER A 115 1.65 15.74 75.51
C SER A 115 1.95 15.92 77.00
N ALA A 116 2.47 17.09 77.42
CA ALA A 116 2.86 17.37 78.81
C ALA A 116 1.81 18.13 79.64
N ALA A 117 0.66 18.47 79.09
CA ALA A 117 -0.44 19.11 79.82
C ALA A 117 -1.78 18.42 79.49
N ASP A 118 -2.22 17.49 80.32
CA ASP A 118 -3.47 17.57 81.10
C ASP A 118 -3.90 16.17 81.64
N THR A 119 -4.71 16.22 82.69
CA THR A 119 -5.16 15.21 83.65
C THR A 119 -6.03 14.05 83.09
N PRO A 120 -6.24 12.96 83.87
CA PRO A 120 -6.74 11.70 83.34
C PRO A 120 -8.27 11.63 83.36
N ASP A 121 -8.90 11.49 82.19
CA ASP A 121 -10.28 11.01 82.11
C ASP A 121 -10.38 9.67 81.38
N ARG A 122 -11.00 8.73 82.09
CA ARG A 122 -11.26 7.36 81.66
C ARG A 122 -12.57 7.38 80.87
N THR A 123 -12.51 7.15 79.55
CA THR A 123 -13.44 6.30 78.77
C THR A 123 -13.34 6.61 77.26
N ALA A 124 -12.54 5.83 76.52
CA ALA A 124 -12.70 5.68 75.06
C ALA A 124 -12.08 4.34 74.59
N PRO A 125 -12.69 3.60 73.63
CA PRO A 125 -12.22 2.27 73.25
C PRO A 125 -10.98 2.33 72.35
N ALA A 126 -10.14 1.30 72.45
CA ALA A 126 -8.84 1.10 71.80
C ALA A 126 -8.84 1.04 70.24
N ALA A 127 -9.90 1.47 69.56
CA ALA A 127 -10.05 1.39 68.10
C ALA A 127 -9.50 2.60 67.32
N ARG A 128 -9.18 3.74 67.97
CA ARG A 128 -8.61 4.92 67.29
C ARG A 128 -7.08 4.94 67.19
N ARG A 129 -6.36 4.03 67.84
CA ARG A 129 -4.88 3.97 67.78
C ARG A 129 -4.30 3.16 66.61
N ARG A 130 -5.12 2.40 65.86
CA ARG A 130 -4.64 1.57 64.73
C ARG A 130 -4.81 2.17 63.33
N ILE A 131 -5.62 3.23 63.17
CA ILE A 131 -5.84 3.87 61.86
C ILE A 131 -4.76 4.93 61.56
N GLY A 132 -4.12 5.50 62.59
CA GLY A 132 -3.02 6.48 62.41
C GLY A 132 -1.68 5.87 61.99
N THR A 133 -1.43 4.59 62.33
CA THR A 133 -0.17 3.89 62.02
C THR A 133 -0.09 3.42 60.56
N ASP A 134 -1.21 2.99 59.96
CA ASP A 134 -1.26 2.53 58.56
C ASP A 134 -0.95 3.67 57.55
N THR A 135 -1.38 4.90 57.84
CA THR A 135 -1.10 6.06 56.96
C THR A 135 0.35 6.54 57.04
N ALA A 136 1.01 6.38 58.20
CA ALA A 136 2.40 6.79 58.39
C ALA A 136 3.37 5.83 57.69
N GLU A 137 3.13 4.51 57.81
CA GLU A 137 3.94 3.49 57.12
C GLU A 137 3.80 3.57 55.60
N VAL A 138 2.58 3.77 55.07
CA VAL A 138 2.36 3.93 53.63
C VAL A 138 3.07 5.18 53.08
N ARG A 139 3.01 6.31 53.81
CA ARG A 139 3.73 7.54 53.45
C ARG A 139 5.25 7.37 53.53
N ALA A 140 5.76 6.62 54.50
CA ALA A 140 7.19 6.35 54.64
C ALA A 140 7.72 5.47 53.48
N VAL A 141 6.97 4.43 53.09
CA VAL A 141 7.30 3.57 51.94
C VAL A 141 7.24 4.35 50.62
N GLU A 142 6.22 5.19 50.43
CA GLU A 142 6.12 6.05 49.24
C GLU A 142 7.28 7.06 49.18
N ARG A 143 7.61 7.71 50.30
CA ARG A 143 8.75 8.62 50.40
C ARG A 143 10.07 7.94 50.05
N GLN A 144 10.31 6.73 50.54
CA GLN A 144 11.51 5.96 50.22
C GLN A 144 11.61 5.68 48.71
N ARG A 145 10.51 5.27 48.07
CA ARG A 145 10.47 5.05 46.61
C ARG A 145 10.79 6.33 45.82
N LEU A 146 10.34 7.50 46.27
CA LEU A 146 10.65 8.78 45.63
C LEU A 146 12.13 9.14 45.76
N LEU A 147 12.72 8.90 46.94
CA LEU A 147 14.15 9.11 47.18
C LEU A 147 15.01 8.19 46.31
N ASP A 148 14.63 6.91 46.17
CA ASP A 148 15.34 5.95 45.32
C ASP A 148 15.35 6.39 43.85
N ARG A 149 14.22 6.94 43.36
CA ARG A 149 14.12 7.49 42.00
C ARG A 149 14.96 8.75 41.81
N LEU A 150 14.97 9.66 42.79
CA LEU A 150 15.83 10.85 42.77
C LEU A 150 17.32 10.50 42.82
N ASN A 151 17.71 9.50 43.61
CA ASN A 151 19.09 9.01 43.68
C ASN A 151 19.51 8.35 42.36
N THR A 152 18.62 7.57 41.74
CA THR A 152 18.82 7.03 40.39
C THR A 152 19.03 8.14 39.37
N ALA A 153 18.19 9.19 39.39
CA ALA A 153 18.34 10.36 38.53
C ALA A 153 19.67 11.11 38.74
N ARG A 154 20.13 11.26 40.00
CA ARG A 154 21.43 11.86 40.32
C ARG A 154 22.59 11.03 39.81
N ALA A 155 22.50 9.69 39.90
CA ALA A 155 23.51 8.79 39.34
C ALA A 155 23.59 8.91 37.81
N ILE A 156 22.45 9.00 37.12
CA ILE A 156 22.37 9.28 35.68
C ILE A 156 23.03 10.63 35.34
N ALA A 157 22.73 11.69 36.11
CA ALA A 157 23.32 13.01 35.89
C ALA A 157 24.86 12.99 36.02
N ALA A 158 25.39 12.27 37.00
CA ALA A 158 26.84 12.09 37.17
C ALA A 158 27.48 11.33 36.00
N GLN A 159 26.82 10.29 35.49
CA GLN A 159 27.30 9.57 34.30
C GLN A 159 27.26 10.44 33.03
N LEU A 160 26.27 11.32 32.89
CA LEU A 160 26.20 12.28 31.78
C LEU A 160 27.36 13.30 31.84
N GLN A 161 27.69 13.82 33.02
CA GLN A 161 28.87 14.68 33.17
C GLN A 161 30.17 13.94 32.80
N ARG A 162 30.30 12.68 33.23
CA ARG A 162 31.45 11.83 32.85
C ARG A 162 31.51 11.58 31.35
N ARG A 163 30.37 11.37 30.70
CA ARG A 163 30.25 11.22 29.25
C ARG A 163 30.75 12.47 28.54
N ASP A 164 30.26 13.64 28.94
CA ASP A 164 30.62 14.91 28.29
C ASP A 164 32.14 15.17 28.41
N ALA A 165 32.73 14.94 29.60
CA ALA A 165 34.18 15.06 29.78
C ALA A 165 35.00 14.07 28.92
N LEU A 166 34.46 12.87 28.65
CA LEU A 166 35.09 11.90 27.74
C LEU A 166 34.94 12.30 26.27
N GLU A 167 33.82 12.89 25.88
CA GLU A 167 33.57 13.41 24.52
C GLU A 167 34.49 14.60 24.22
N ASP A 168 34.70 15.50 25.16
CA ASP A 168 35.64 16.62 25.04
C ASP A 168 37.07 16.12 24.82
N ARG A 169 37.51 15.17 25.66
CA ARG A 169 38.82 14.52 25.52
C ARG A 169 38.96 13.77 24.20
N LEU A 170 37.90 13.10 23.75
CA LEU A 170 37.89 12.37 22.48
C LEU A 170 38.02 13.32 21.29
N THR A 171 37.39 14.50 21.37
CA THR A 171 37.49 15.54 20.36
C THR A 171 38.93 16.08 20.26
N VAL A 172 39.56 16.33 21.41
CA VAL A 172 40.98 16.73 21.48
C VAL A 172 41.90 15.63 20.94
N ALA A 173 41.69 14.36 21.33
CA ALA A 173 42.49 13.23 20.86
C ALA A 173 42.36 12.99 19.34
N ARG A 174 41.15 13.15 18.79
CA ARG A 174 40.91 13.09 17.33
C ARG A 174 41.62 14.22 16.58
N ALA A 175 41.59 15.43 17.14
CA ALA A 175 42.30 16.58 16.55
C ALA A 175 43.83 16.40 16.60
N ALA A 176 44.35 15.70 17.62
CA ALA A 176 45.76 15.39 17.79
C ALA A 176 46.23 14.16 16.99
N GLY A 177 45.33 13.38 16.37
CA GLY A 177 45.66 12.17 15.60
C GLY A 177 46.09 10.97 16.45
N ASP A 178 45.82 10.96 17.76
CA ASP A 178 46.21 9.87 18.67
C ASP A 178 45.21 8.71 18.59
N THR A 179 45.54 7.70 17.76
CA THR A 179 44.66 6.55 17.51
C THR A 179 44.43 5.66 18.73
N ASP A 180 45.42 5.55 19.63
CA ASP A 180 45.34 4.68 20.81
C ASP A 180 44.44 5.30 21.87
N GLU A 181 44.58 6.61 22.12
CA GLU A 181 43.71 7.35 23.04
C GLU A 181 42.27 7.43 22.50
N VAL A 182 42.09 7.60 21.18
CA VAL A 182 40.76 7.55 20.54
C VAL A 182 40.07 6.21 20.76
N GLN A 183 40.78 5.08 20.60
CA GLN A 183 40.20 3.75 20.82
C GLN A 183 39.85 3.53 22.30
N ARG A 184 40.71 3.96 23.22
CA ARG A 184 40.49 3.87 24.67
C ARG A 184 39.27 4.70 25.12
N LEU A 185 39.21 5.97 24.73
CA LEU A 185 38.11 6.87 25.05
C LEU A 185 36.78 6.40 24.44
N THR A 186 36.80 5.86 23.22
CA THR A 186 35.62 5.26 22.59
C THR A 186 35.10 4.05 23.38
N GLY A 187 35.99 3.21 23.91
CA GLY A 187 35.64 2.10 24.79
C GLY A 187 34.99 2.56 26.11
N GLN A 188 35.57 3.58 26.75
CA GLN A 188 35.01 4.17 27.97
C GLN A 188 33.64 4.83 27.73
N LEU A 189 33.48 5.52 26.60
CA LEU A 189 32.21 6.14 26.21
C LEU A 189 31.11 5.08 26.01
N ARG A 190 31.45 3.92 25.43
CA ARG A 190 30.51 2.79 25.29
C ARG A 190 30.07 2.26 26.66
N GLN A 191 30.98 2.14 27.63
CA GLN A 191 30.64 1.69 28.99
C GLN A 191 29.72 2.68 29.72
N VAL A 192 30.02 3.98 29.65
CA VAL A 192 29.19 5.03 30.26
C VAL A 192 27.79 5.06 29.64
N ARG A 193 27.68 4.92 28.31
CA ARG A 193 26.39 4.84 27.61
C ARG A 193 25.57 3.62 28.03
N GLN A 194 26.20 2.47 28.21
CA GLN A 194 25.53 1.28 28.72
C GLN A 194 25.00 1.50 30.15
N ALA A 195 25.82 2.06 31.04
CA ALA A 195 25.41 2.36 32.41
C ALA A 195 24.22 3.32 32.48
N ILE A 196 24.20 4.37 31.64
CA ILE A 196 23.04 5.28 31.54
C ILE A 196 21.79 4.53 31.06
N THR A 197 21.94 3.64 30.07
CA THR A 197 20.84 2.84 29.52
C THR A 197 20.23 1.91 30.56
N ASP A 198 21.08 1.23 31.34
CA ASP A 198 20.65 0.29 32.38
C ASP A 198 19.90 0.99 33.54
N LEU A 199 20.29 2.24 33.86
CA LEU A 199 19.63 3.07 34.87
C LEU A 199 18.29 3.64 34.38
N PHE A 200 18.16 3.97 33.09
CA PHE A 200 16.92 4.49 32.49
C PHE A 200 15.81 3.44 32.32
N GLY A 201 16.13 2.15 32.35
CA GLY A 201 15.17 1.08 32.03
C GLY A 201 14.24 0.63 33.18
N ARG A 202 14.46 1.06 34.43
CA ARG A 202 13.78 0.49 35.61
C ARG A 202 12.57 1.29 36.10
N ASP A 203 12.67 2.62 36.20
CA ASP A 203 11.64 3.44 36.89
C ASP A 203 11.46 4.88 36.36
N ILE A 204 12.31 5.35 35.45
CA ILE A 204 12.34 6.74 34.96
C ILE A 204 12.16 6.74 33.44
N GLN A 205 11.14 7.42 32.94
CA GLN A 205 10.92 7.53 31.49
C GLN A 205 11.53 8.79 30.90
N VAL A 206 11.54 9.92 31.65
CA VAL A 206 12.20 11.16 31.22
C VAL A 206 12.90 11.80 32.42
N LEU A 207 14.10 12.31 32.20
CA LEU A 207 14.86 13.08 33.18
C LEU A 207 15.11 14.49 32.65
N ILE A 208 14.71 15.51 33.42
CA ILE A 208 14.98 16.91 33.14
C ILE A 208 16.05 17.40 34.11
N LEU A 209 17.19 17.84 33.58
CA LEU A 209 18.30 18.41 34.34
C LEU A 209 18.28 19.92 34.18
N VAL A 210 17.88 20.63 35.25
CA VAL A 210 17.84 22.09 35.28
C VAL A 210 19.20 22.61 35.80
N PRO A 211 19.91 23.45 35.05
CA PRO A 211 21.19 24.00 35.49
C PRO A 211 21.01 24.96 36.67
N ALA A 212 21.99 24.98 37.57
CA ALA A 212 22.01 25.92 38.68
C ALA A 212 22.08 27.36 38.15
N GLY A 213 21.31 28.26 38.77
CA GLY A 213 21.32 29.68 38.40
C GLY A 213 20.48 30.04 37.17
N LEU A 214 19.69 29.12 36.61
CA LEU A 214 18.90 29.36 35.39
C LEU A 214 17.97 30.57 35.51
N ARG A 215 17.15 30.62 36.57
CA ARG A 215 16.26 31.74 36.87
C ARG A 215 17.02 33.06 36.94
N GLU A 216 18.13 33.08 37.68
CA GLU A 216 18.96 34.26 37.93
C GLU A 216 19.66 34.74 36.64
N ASN A 217 20.10 33.82 35.78
CA ASN A 217 20.73 34.12 34.50
C ASN A 217 19.72 34.72 33.51
N ILE A 218 18.51 34.15 33.40
CA ILE A 218 17.43 34.70 32.56
C ILE A 218 17.06 36.11 33.03
N GLU A 219 16.95 36.31 34.35
CA GLU A 219 16.67 37.64 34.93
C GLU A 219 17.82 38.63 34.77
N ARG A 220 19.06 38.17 34.65
CA ARG A 220 20.22 39.03 34.36
C ARG A 220 20.14 39.56 32.93
N VAL A 221 19.91 38.68 31.95
CA VAL A 221 19.79 39.05 30.53
C VAL A 221 18.69 40.09 30.30
N VAL A 222 17.52 39.90 30.92
CA VAL A 222 16.41 40.86 30.83
C VAL A 222 16.71 42.20 31.51
N ARG A 223 17.58 42.23 32.53
CA ARG A 223 17.94 43.47 33.27
C ARG A 223 19.04 44.28 32.58
N THR A 224 20.03 43.65 31.96
CA THR A 224 21.14 44.34 31.27
C THR A 224 20.63 45.26 30.14
N ASP A 225 19.52 44.91 29.50
CA ASP A 225 18.90 45.65 28.40
C ASP A 225 18.17 46.95 28.84
N ARG A 226 17.84 47.10 30.14
CA ARG A 226 17.20 48.33 30.65
C ARG A 226 18.15 49.53 30.73
N GLY A 227 19.46 49.35 30.54
CA GLY A 227 20.46 50.41 30.78
C GLY A 227 21.57 50.56 29.73
N ALA A 228 21.65 49.71 28.69
CA ALA A 228 22.75 49.74 27.72
C ALA A 228 22.25 50.13 26.32
N SER A 229 22.50 51.38 25.91
CA SER A 229 22.35 51.86 24.54
C SER A 229 23.52 51.40 23.64
N GLY A 230 23.82 50.10 23.62
CA GLY A 230 24.90 49.50 22.84
C GLY A 230 24.52 48.10 22.36
N GLY A 231 24.28 47.94 21.06
CA GLY A 231 23.71 46.72 20.47
C GLY A 231 24.66 45.52 20.30
N GLU A 232 25.93 45.61 20.70
CA GLU A 232 26.92 44.53 20.46
C GLU A 232 26.90 43.40 21.52
N ASP A 233 26.42 43.65 22.74
CA ASP A 233 26.41 42.63 23.83
C ASP A 233 25.20 41.68 23.80
N VAL A 234 24.17 41.98 23.00
CA VAL A 234 22.89 41.24 22.97
C VAL A 234 23.00 39.92 22.21
N GLU A 235 23.90 39.81 21.22
CA GLU A 235 24.09 38.58 20.44
C GLU A 235 24.77 37.43 21.22
N ARG A 236 25.25 37.67 22.45
CA ARG A 236 26.08 36.72 23.23
C ARG A 236 25.55 36.35 24.61
N ALA A 237 24.26 36.49 24.87
CA ALA A 237 23.66 35.98 26.11
C ALA A 237 23.56 34.43 26.11
N ASP A 238 24.70 33.75 26.22
CA ASP A 238 24.76 32.30 26.39
C ASP A 238 24.53 31.96 27.87
N TYR A 239 23.44 31.28 28.16
CA TYR A 239 23.15 30.73 29.49
C TYR A 239 22.76 29.26 29.36
N PRO A 240 23.17 28.41 30.32
CA PRO A 240 22.96 26.98 30.23
C PRO A 240 21.47 26.64 30.18
N ARG A 241 21.07 25.83 29.21
CA ARG A 241 19.67 25.38 29.03
C ARG A 241 19.41 24.07 29.78
N PRO A 242 18.16 23.80 30.20
CA PRO A 242 17.77 22.49 30.71
C PRO A 242 18.11 21.37 29.72
N ARG A 243 18.67 20.27 30.22
CA ARG A 243 18.92 19.06 29.40
C ARG A 243 17.82 18.05 29.66
N VAL A 244 17.14 17.62 28.60
CA VAL A 244 16.13 16.56 28.67
C VAL A 244 16.74 15.26 28.18
N VAL A 245 16.67 14.23 29.00
CA VAL A 245 17.27 12.92 28.73
C VAL A 245 16.15 11.90 28.63
N TYR A 246 16.14 11.16 27.52
CA TYR A 246 15.16 10.14 27.19
C TYR A 246 15.81 9.03 26.37
N ASN A 247 15.16 7.87 26.31
CA ASN A 247 15.66 6.69 25.63
C ASN A 247 14.89 6.44 24.32
N VAL A 248 15.54 6.66 23.18
CA VAL A 248 14.97 6.38 21.85
C VAL A 248 14.73 4.89 21.62
N ALA A 249 15.39 3.98 22.34
CA ALA A 249 15.10 2.55 22.22
C ALA A 249 13.86 2.09 23.00
N ASP A 250 13.30 2.94 23.88
CA ASP A 250 12.10 2.64 24.67
C ASP A 250 10.90 3.48 24.22
N GLU A 251 9.87 2.82 23.70
CA GLU A 251 8.63 3.46 23.24
C GLU A 251 7.93 4.25 24.37
N LYS A 252 8.01 3.78 25.62
CA LYS A 252 7.41 4.48 26.77
C LYS A 252 8.12 5.81 27.04
N SER A 253 9.46 5.79 27.04
CA SER A 253 10.29 6.98 27.19
C SER A 253 10.09 7.97 26.03
N GLN A 254 10.01 7.49 24.78
CA GLN A 254 9.74 8.36 23.62
C GLN A 254 8.39 9.07 23.72
N LEU A 255 7.33 8.35 24.12
CA LEU A 255 5.99 8.93 24.20
C LEU A 255 5.86 9.89 25.40
N ALA A 256 6.52 9.59 26.53
CA ALA A 256 6.66 10.55 27.63
C ALA A 256 7.43 11.82 27.20
N PHE A 257 8.55 11.65 26.48
CA PHE A 257 9.37 12.76 26.00
C PHE A 257 8.57 13.70 25.10
N ARG A 258 7.82 13.18 24.11
CA ARG A 258 6.98 14.03 23.24
C ARG A 258 6.00 14.92 24.01
N ARG A 259 5.41 14.41 25.09
CA ARG A 259 4.49 15.17 25.95
C ARG A 259 5.21 16.17 26.84
N VAL A 260 6.36 15.78 27.39
CA VAL A 260 7.22 16.68 28.17
C VAL A 260 7.74 17.82 27.29
N ASP A 261 8.12 17.53 26.05
CA ASP A 261 8.58 18.51 25.06
C ASP A 261 7.47 19.51 24.71
N GLU A 262 6.25 19.05 24.44
CA GLU A 262 5.07 19.91 24.27
C GLU A 262 4.85 20.83 25.48
N ALA A 263 4.93 20.26 26.70
CA ALA A 263 4.76 21.04 27.92
C ALA A 263 5.88 22.06 28.14
N LEU A 264 7.13 21.71 27.82
CA LEU A 264 8.29 22.61 27.91
C LEU A 264 8.21 23.74 26.90
N GLU A 265 7.81 23.47 25.64
CA GLU A 265 7.61 24.51 24.63
C GLU A 265 6.50 25.50 25.03
N ALA A 266 5.37 24.98 25.51
CA ALA A 266 4.26 25.82 25.96
C ALA A 266 4.63 26.64 27.22
N TRP A 267 5.40 26.03 28.13
CA TRP A 267 5.93 26.70 29.31
C TRP A 267 6.97 27.77 28.95
N GLU A 268 7.91 27.49 28.04
CA GLU A 268 8.90 28.45 27.55
C GLU A 268 8.20 29.69 26.97
N LYS A 269 7.16 29.50 26.16
CA LYS A 269 6.33 30.60 25.66
C LYS A 269 5.63 31.37 26.77
N ALA A 270 5.16 30.69 27.82
CA ALA A 270 4.54 31.34 28.97
C ALA A 270 5.56 32.18 29.76
N VAL A 271 6.79 31.67 29.95
CA VAL A 271 7.92 32.42 30.54
C VAL A 271 8.25 33.63 29.68
N LEU A 272 8.43 33.45 28.37
CA LEU A 272 8.71 34.52 27.41
C LEU A 272 7.65 35.63 27.47
N ARG A 273 6.36 35.29 27.36
CA ARG A 273 5.26 36.27 27.44
C ARG A 273 5.27 37.03 28.77
N ARG A 274 5.59 36.35 29.88
CA ARG A 274 5.72 37.02 31.18
C ARG A 274 6.89 37.99 31.19
N LYS A 275 8.04 37.61 30.63
CA LYS A 275 9.21 38.49 30.54
C LYS A 275 8.98 39.69 29.62
N LEU A 276 8.27 39.51 28.50
CA LEU A 276 7.85 40.61 27.64
C LEU A 276 6.94 41.58 28.40
N ARG A 277 5.93 41.08 29.15
CA ARG A 277 5.10 41.91 30.03
C ARG A 277 5.92 42.67 31.07
N GLU A 278 6.82 41.99 31.77
CA GLU A 278 7.71 42.60 32.76
C GLU A 278 8.59 43.70 32.13
N ALA A 279 8.99 43.53 30.87
CA ALA A 279 9.76 44.50 30.09
C ALA A 279 8.92 45.63 29.46
N GLY A 280 7.60 45.61 29.59
CA GLY A 280 6.70 46.59 28.94
C GLY A 280 6.56 46.39 27.42
N ILE A 281 6.97 45.22 26.91
CA ILE A 281 6.92 44.85 25.49
C ILE A 281 5.62 44.07 25.24
N ALA A 282 4.96 44.33 24.10
CA ALA A 282 3.73 43.65 23.72
C ALA A 282 3.94 42.12 23.59
N GLU A 283 3.07 41.33 24.22
CA GLU A 283 3.15 39.86 24.21
C GLU A 283 3.02 39.24 22.81
N THR A 284 2.39 39.97 21.88
CA THR A 284 2.20 39.56 20.49
C THR A 284 3.54 39.40 19.75
N LEU A 285 4.63 40.02 20.23
CA LEU A 285 5.96 39.87 19.67
C LEU A 285 6.59 38.49 19.91
N ALA A 286 6.08 37.70 20.86
CA ALA A 286 6.52 36.32 21.05
C ALA A 286 6.09 35.41 19.88
N GLU A 287 4.97 35.72 19.23
CA GLU A 287 4.41 34.91 18.14
C GLU A 287 3.73 35.81 17.08
N PRO A 288 4.49 36.68 16.38
CA PRO A 288 3.94 37.80 15.60
C PRO A 288 3.10 37.40 14.39
N VAL A 289 3.25 36.16 13.91
CA VAL A 289 2.57 35.63 12.70
C VAL A 289 1.60 34.51 13.03
N ARG A 290 1.37 34.18 14.32
CA ARG A 290 0.60 32.99 14.69
C ARG A 290 -0.78 33.00 14.01
N PRO A 291 -1.03 32.08 13.05
CA PRO A 291 -2.32 32.02 12.39
C PRO A 291 -3.35 31.57 13.42
N ASP A 292 -4.56 32.12 13.34
CA ASP A 292 -5.71 31.64 14.09
C ASP A 292 -6.39 30.51 13.29
N PRO A 293 -6.21 29.23 13.65
CA PRO A 293 -6.79 28.12 12.90
C PRO A 293 -8.30 28.07 13.17
N VAL A 294 -9.10 28.59 12.25
CA VAL A 294 -10.56 28.46 12.30
C VAL A 294 -10.96 27.10 11.72
N ASN A 295 -11.47 26.20 12.57
CA ASN A 295 -12.05 24.95 12.11
C ASN A 295 -13.45 25.21 11.51
N VAL A 296 -13.57 25.06 10.19
CA VAL A 296 -14.81 25.25 9.44
C VAL A 296 -15.60 23.93 9.30
N ALA A 297 -15.02 22.78 9.67
CA ALA A 297 -15.67 21.50 9.51
C ALA A 297 -16.78 21.30 10.55
N GLU A 298 -17.98 20.95 10.08
CA GLU A 298 -19.07 20.51 10.95
C GLU A 298 -18.83 19.06 11.39
N GLY A 299 -19.30 18.65 12.58
CA GLY A 299 -19.11 17.27 13.08
C GLY A 299 -19.60 16.18 12.11
N LYS A 300 -20.67 16.48 11.35
CA LYS A 300 -21.22 15.62 10.28
C LYS A 300 -20.22 15.35 9.14
N ASP A 301 -19.34 16.31 8.82
CA ASP A 301 -18.37 16.20 7.73
C ASP A 301 -17.20 15.29 8.10
N VAL A 302 -16.81 15.32 9.38
CA VAL A 302 -15.79 14.41 9.93
C VAL A 302 -16.30 12.97 9.89
N ALA A 303 -17.55 12.74 10.30
CA ALA A 303 -18.19 11.44 10.24
C ALA A 303 -18.32 10.94 8.78
N ALA A 304 -18.79 11.79 7.87
CA ALA A 304 -18.91 11.46 6.44
C ALA A 304 -17.56 11.07 5.82
N ASN A 305 -16.47 11.77 6.15
CA ASN A 305 -15.11 11.45 5.68
C ASN A 305 -14.57 10.11 6.21
N LEU A 306 -14.94 9.73 7.44
CA LEU A 306 -14.57 8.42 7.98
C LEU A 306 -15.37 7.30 7.28
N TRP A 307 -16.69 7.47 7.18
CA TRP A 307 -17.56 6.47 6.55
C TRP A 307 -17.29 6.29 5.07
N SER A 308 -16.98 7.37 4.34
CA SER A 308 -16.66 7.33 2.91
C SER A 308 -15.41 6.51 2.59
N LYS A 309 -14.47 6.37 3.54
CA LYS A 309 -13.26 5.54 3.38
C LYS A 309 -13.51 4.09 3.76
N LEU A 310 -14.23 3.85 4.87
CA LEU A 310 -14.41 2.51 5.42
C LEU A 310 -15.44 1.68 4.66
N PHE A 311 -16.62 2.24 4.35
CA PHE A 311 -17.72 1.47 3.78
C PHE A 311 -17.44 0.90 2.39
N PRO A 312 -16.83 1.63 1.44
CA PRO A 312 -16.49 1.05 0.15
C PRO A 312 -15.48 -0.10 0.26
N ALA A 313 -14.47 0.03 1.13
CA ALA A 313 -13.50 -1.02 1.38
C ALA A 313 -14.16 -2.28 1.96
N LEU A 314 -15.03 -2.09 2.97
CA LEU A 314 -15.82 -3.18 3.57
C LEU A 314 -16.77 -3.82 2.55
N LEU A 315 -17.43 -3.02 1.70
CA LEU A 315 -18.36 -3.52 0.69
C LEU A 315 -17.65 -4.42 -0.34
N VAL A 316 -16.42 -4.08 -0.76
CA VAL A 316 -15.59 -4.96 -1.58
C VAL A 316 -15.29 -6.28 -0.87
N ILE A 317 -14.86 -6.24 0.39
CA ILE A 317 -14.52 -7.44 1.17
C ILE A 317 -15.74 -8.32 1.39
N MET A 318 -16.89 -7.75 1.72
CA MET A 318 -18.13 -8.48 2.00
C MET A 318 -18.73 -9.11 0.74
N THR A 319 -18.66 -8.41 -0.40
CA THR A 319 -19.17 -8.95 -1.67
C THR A 319 -18.31 -10.10 -2.19
N VAL A 320 -16.98 -9.98 -2.16
CA VAL A 320 -16.10 -11.07 -2.60
C VAL A 320 -16.22 -12.28 -1.68
N THR A 321 -16.23 -12.10 -0.36
CA THR A 321 -16.37 -13.21 0.60
C THR A 321 -17.74 -13.87 0.53
N GLY A 322 -18.81 -13.09 0.36
CA GLY A 322 -20.16 -13.62 0.16
C GLY A 322 -20.36 -14.38 -1.16
N ALA A 323 -19.58 -14.07 -2.19
CA ALA A 323 -19.56 -14.83 -3.44
C ALA A 323 -18.63 -16.06 -3.39
N PHE A 324 -17.56 -16.00 -2.58
CA PHE A 324 -16.47 -16.96 -2.56
C PHE A 324 -16.93 -18.39 -2.23
N TYR A 325 -17.55 -18.60 -1.07
CA TYR A 325 -17.95 -19.94 -0.63
C TYR A 325 -19.09 -20.54 -1.47
N PRO A 326 -20.18 -19.80 -1.78
CA PRO A 326 -21.24 -20.31 -2.65
C PRO A 326 -20.75 -20.70 -4.04
N ALA A 327 -19.83 -19.92 -4.63
CA ALA A 327 -19.28 -20.26 -5.95
C ALA A 327 -18.45 -21.55 -5.93
N VAL A 328 -17.65 -21.75 -4.88
CA VAL A 328 -16.85 -22.98 -4.70
C VAL A 328 -17.78 -24.18 -4.58
N ASP A 329 -18.82 -24.10 -3.76
CA ASP A 329 -19.73 -25.22 -3.56
C ASP A 329 -20.57 -25.54 -4.81
N LEU A 330 -21.11 -24.52 -5.47
CA LEU A 330 -21.97 -24.68 -6.65
C LEU A 330 -21.24 -25.16 -7.91
N ALA A 331 -19.92 -25.01 -7.97
CA ALA A 331 -19.11 -25.45 -9.11
C ALA A 331 -18.21 -26.63 -8.74
N ALA A 332 -17.18 -26.39 -7.92
CA ALA A 332 -16.21 -27.40 -7.54
C ALA A 332 -16.81 -28.46 -6.60
N GLY A 333 -17.68 -28.04 -5.67
CA GLY A 333 -18.36 -28.94 -4.74
C GLY A 333 -19.34 -29.88 -5.42
N GLU A 334 -20.19 -29.38 -6.33
CA GLU A 334 -21.10 -30.24 -7.11
C GLU A 334 -20.36 -31.26 -7.99
N LYS A 335 -19.22 -30.86 -8.54
CA LYS A 335 -18.33 -31.72 -9.33
C LYS A 335 -17.66 -32.78 -8.46
N GLU A 336 -17.16 -32.40 -7.28
CA GLU A 336 -16.60 -33.34 -6.29
C GLU A 336 -17.64 -34.37 -5.83
N ARG A 337 -18.92 -33.98 -5.75
CA ARG A 337 -20.04 -34.86 -5.36
C ARG A 337 -20.58 -35.74 -6.50
N GLY A 338 -20.16 -35.55 -7.75
CA GLY A 338 -20.74 -36.24 -8.90
C GLY A 338 -22.20 -35.86 -9.19
N THR A 339 -22.63 -34.68 -8.72
CA THR A 339 -24.00 -34.18 -8.94
C THR A 339 -24.11 -33.32 -10.20
N MET A 340 -22.97 -32.82 -10.67
CA MET A 340 -22.90 -31.98 -11.85
C MET A 340 -23.30 -32.75 -13.12
N GLU A 341 -22.94 -34.02 -13.26
CA GLU A 341 -23.29 -34.87 -14.41
C GLU A 341 -24.80 -34.97 -14.60
N THR A 342 -25.54 -35.10 -13.50
CA THR A 342 -27.02 -35.19 -13.54
C THR A 342 -27.65 -33.91 -14.09
N LEU A 343 -27.10 -32.74 -13.72
CA LEU A 343 -27.57 -31.44 -14.19
C LEU A 343 -27.26 -31.24 -15.69
N LEU A 344 -26.16 -31.82 -16.18
CA LEU A 344 -25.76 -31.73 -17.57
C LEU A 344 -26.59 -32.59 -18.54
N ILE A 345 -27.36 -33.56 -18.02
CA ILE A 345 -28.30 -34.43 -18.77
C ILE A 345 -29.69 -33.77 -18.90
N CYS A 346 -30.01 -32.82 -18.02
CA CYS A 346 -31.28 -32.09 -18.09
C CYS A 346 -31.42 -31.31 -19.42
N PRO A 347 -32.66 -31.06 -19.90
CA PRO A 347 -32.93 -30.31 -21.13
C PRO A 347 -32.74 -28.79 -20.92
N ALA A 348 -31.58 -28.39 -20.40
CA ALA A 348 -31.14 -27.02 -20.18
C ALA A 348 -29.82 -26.80 -20.90
N THR A 349 -29.67 -25.64 -21.53
CA THR A 349 -28.40 -25.29 -22.19
C THR A 349 -27.32 -24.98 -21.15
N ARG A 350 -26.03 -25.17 -21.50
CA ARG A 350 -24.90 -24.86 -20.61
C ARG A 350 -24.96 -23.44 -20.07
N ALA A 351 -25.38 -22.49 -20.91
CA ALA A 351 -25.49 -21.11 -20.53
C ALA A 351 -26.68 -20.83 -19.57
N GLU A 352 -27.78 -21.58 -19.67
CA GLU A 352 -28.89 -21.50 -18.70
C GLU A 352 -28.47 -22.02 -17.31
N ILE A 353 -27.70 -23.10 -17.26
CA ILE A 353 -27.14 -23.67 -16.02
C ILE A 353 -26.23 -22.65 -15.34
N VAL A 354 -25.27 -22.10 -16.08
CA VAL A 354 -24.32 -21.12 -15.54
C VAL A 354 -25.03 -19.86 -15.07
N LEU A 355 -26.03 -19.37 -15.81
CA LEU A 355 -26.79 -18.18 -15.40
C LEU A 355 -27.60 -18.42 -14.10
N GLY A 356 -28.19 -19.60 -13.94
CA GLY A 356 -28.89 -19.97 -12.69
C GLY A 356 -27.96 -20.04 -11.49
N LYS A 357 -26.77 -20.64 -11.65
CA LYS A 357 -25.72 -20.68 -10.62
C LYS A 357 -25.21 -19.28 -10.29
N PHE A 358 -24.93 -18.47 -11.30
CA PHE A 358 -24.49 -17.08 -11.15
C PHE A 358 -25.46 -16.25 -10.32
N LEU A 359 -26.76 -16.29 -10.64
CA LEU A 359 -27.78 -15.55 -9.88
C LEU A 359 -27.85 -16.01 -8.42
N THR A 360 -27.60 -17.30 -8.16
CA THR A 360 -27.57 -17.85 -6.80
C THR A 360 -26.39 -17.28 -6.02
N VAL A 361 -25.17 -17.34 -6.57
CA VAL A 361 -23.97 -16.75 -5.95
C VAL A 361 -24.18 -15.24 -5.70
N MET A 362 -24.75 -14.52 -6.67
CA MET A 362 -25.02 -13.09 -6.56
C MET A 362 -26.01 -12.78 -5.44
N ALA A 363 -27.08 -13.57 -5.30
CA ALA A 363 -28.04 -13.41 -4.22
C ALA A 363 -27.39 -13.59 -2.84
N PHE A 364 -26.54 -14.60 -2.66
CA PHE A 364 -25.78 -14.78 -1.41
C PHE A 364 -24.78 -13.64 -1.17
N SER A 365 -24.07 -13.18 -2.20
CA SER A 365 -23.13 -12.07 -2.09
C SER A 365 -23.83 -10.77 -1.63
N VAL A 366 -24.97 -10.43 -2.26
CA VAL A 366 -25.79 -9.27 -1.87
C VAL A 366 -26.34 -9.45 -0.45
N ALA A 367 -26.91 -10.61 -0.14
CA ALA A 367 -27.46 -10.88 1.19
C ALA A 367 -26.39 -10.74 2.29
N THR A 368 -25.20 -11.28 2.07
CA THR A 368 -24.06 -11.18 3.00
C THR A 368 -23.68 -9.74 3.26
N ALA A 369 -23.52 -8.94 2.21
CA ALA A 369 -23.16 -7.53 2.35
C ALA A 369 -24.24 -6.73 3.09
N VAL A 370 -25.52 -6.96 2.77
CA VAL A 370 -26.65 -6.29 3.46
C VAL A 370 -26.72 -6.68 4.93
N LEU A 371 -26.57 -7.98 5.26
CA LEU A 371 -26.57 -8.46 6.65
C LEU A 371 -25.40 -7.86 7.43
N ASN A 372 -24.21 -7.80 6.85
CA ASN A 372 -23.04 -7.24 7.51
C ASN A 372 -23.15 -5.73 7.72
N LEU A 373 -23.62 -4.98 6.72
CA LEU A 373 -23.90 -3.55 6.88
C LEU A 373 -24.95 -3.30 7.97
N SER A 374 -25.99 -4.14 8.03
CA SER A 374 -27.02 -4.07 9.07
C SER A 374 -26.44 -4.37 10.46
N SER A 375 -25.54 -5.35 10.58
CA SER A 375 -24.86 -5.71 11.83
C SER A 375 -23.97 -4.58 12.34
N ILE A 376 -23.17 -3.98 11.45
CA ILE A 376 -22.32 -2.83 11.78
C ILE A 376 -23.18 -1.64 12.21
N ALA A 377 -24.28 -1.37 11.51
CA ALA A 377 -25.22 -0.31 11.88
C ALA A 377 -25.84 -0.55 13.27
N GLY A 378 -26.28 -1.78 13.56
CA GLY A 378 -26.82 -2.17 14.87
C GLY A 378 -25.79 -2.06 15.99
N THR A 379 -24.59 -2.61 15.77
CA THR A 379 -23.49 -2.59 16.75
C THR A 379 -23.02 -1.17 17.02
N GLY A 380 -22.89 -0.34 15.98
CA GLY A 380 -22.52 1.06 16.14
C GLY A 380 -23.52 1.83 17.00
N ARG A 381 -24.83 1.64 16.79
CA ARG A 381 -25.88 2.25 17.63
C ARG A 381 -25.80 1.76 19.08
N TYR A 382 -25.62 0.46 19.27
CA TYR A 382 -25.48 -0.13 20.60
C TYR A 382 -24.24 0.38 21.35
N MET A 383 -23.10 0.51 20.67
CA MET A 383 -21.87 1.06 21.25
C MET A 383 -22.04 2.51 21.68
N ILE A 384 -22.69 3.34 20.85
CA ILE A 384 -23.01 4.73 21.22
C ILE A 384 -23.92 4.78 22.46
N SER A 385 -24.85 3.82 22.61
CA SER A 385 -25.74 3.78 23.78
C SER A 385 -25.04 3.39 25.09
N ILE A 386 -23.93 2.65 25.04
CA ILE A 386 -23.19 2.18 26.22
C ILE A 386 -21.99 3.07 26.54
N GLY A 387 -21.42 3.73 25.53
CA GLY A 387 -20.36 4.72 25.68
C GLY A 387 -20.91 5.99 26.31
N GLY A 388 -21.01 6.02 27.65
CA GLY A 388 -21.30 7.24 28.41
C GLY A 388 -20.30 8.37 28.09
N SER A 389 -20.54 9.55 28.64
CA SER A 389 -19.87 10.85 28.39
C SER A 389 -18.33 10.89 28.47
N SER A 390 -17.66 9.80 28.80
CA SER A 390 -16.19 9.70 28.99
C SER A 390 -15.49 8.77 27.99
N VAL A 391 -16.21 8.10 27.07
CA VAL A 391 -15.60 7.29 26.00
C VAL A 391 -15.55 8.11 24.72
N VAL A 392 -14.75 9.18 24.76
CA VAL A 392 -14.35 10.03 23.63
C VAL A 392 -15.55 10.68 22.91
N LYS A 393 -15.32 11.84 22.31
CA LYS A 393 -16.25 12.53 21.40
C LYS A 393 -16.57 11.71 20.11
N LEU A 394 -16.73 10.39 20.19
CA LEU A 394 -17.32 9.56 19.12
C LEU A 394 -18.83 9.81 18.98
N GLY A 395 -19.47 10.50 19.94
CA GLY A 395 -20.87 10.92 19.87
C GLY A 395 -21.22 11.86 18.71
N ASP A 396 -20.23 12.40 17.99
CA ASP A 396 -20.41 13.23 16.80
C ASP A 396 -20.38 12.42 15.47
N LEU A 397 -20.24 11.08 15.54
CA LEU A 397 -20.32 10.21 14.38
C LEU A 397 -21.78 10.03 13.94
N SER A 398 -22.33 11.06 13.30
CA SER A 398 -23.64 10.96 12.64
C SER A 398 -23.63 9.79 11.64
N PHE A 399 -24.70 8.99 11.65
CA PHE A 399 -24.88 7.93 10.66
C PHE A 399 -25.03 8.52 9.25
N PRO A 400 -24.62 7.79 8.20
CA PRO A 400 -24.81 8.23 6.82
C PRO A 400 -26.28 8.49 6.51
N SER A 401 -26.53 9.48 5.64
CA SER A 401 -27.88 9.85 5.20
C SER A 401 -28.61 8.68 4.50
N ALA A 402 -29.94 8.70 4.48
CA ALA A 402 -30.73 7.69 3.78
C ALA A 402 -30.38 7.61 2.27
N LEU A 403 -30.07 8.75 1.64
CA LEU A 403 -29.63 8.81 0.24
C LEU A 403 -28.25 8.14 0.05
N SER A 404 -27.33 8.36 0.98
CA SER A 404 -26.02 7.69 1.00
C SER A 404 -26.16 6.17 1.08
N LEU A 405 -27.10 5.67 1.90
CA LEU A 405 -27.41 4.24 2.02
C LEU A 405 -28.08 3.68 0.76
N LEU A 406 -28.95 4.45 0.09
CA LEU A 406 -29.53 4.06 -1.19
C LEU A 406 -28.45 3.85 -2.25
N TRP A 407 -27.52 4.79 -2.39
CA TRP A 407 -26.41 4.67 -3.33
C TRP A 407 -25.51 3.47 -3.03
N LEU A 408 -25.25 3.20 -1.74
CA LEU A 408 -24.53 2.03 -1.29
C LEU A 408 -25.22 0.73 -1.76
N GLY A 409 -26.55 0.65 -1.64
CA GLY A 409 -27.34 -0.50 -2.10
C GLY A 409 -27.37 -0.64 -3.63
N VAL A 410 -27.47 0.46 -4.37
CA VAL A 410 -27.45 0.44 -5.85
C VAL A 410 -26.09 -0.05 -6.37
N LEU A 411 -25.00 0.46 -5.80
CA LEU A 411 -23.63 0.13 -6.22
C LEU A 411 -23.16 -1.24 -5.70
N LEU A 412 -23.82 -1.80 -4.68
CA LEU A 412 -23.60 -3.17 -4.23
C LEU A 412 -23.88 -4.21 -5.32
N VAL A 413 -24.95 -4.02 -6.10
CA VAL A 413 -25.41 -4.99 -7.11
C VAL A 413 -24.36 -5.25 -8.22
N PRO A 414 -23.84 -4.23 -8.94
CA PRO A 414 -22.84 -4.46 -9.98
C PRO A 414 -21.55 -5.06 -9.43
N LEU A 415 -21.16 -4.73 -8.20
CA LEU A 415 -19.97 -5.33 -7.58
C LEU A 415 -20.19 -6.80 -7.20
N ALA A 416 -21.35 -7.12 -6.61
CA ALA A 416 -21.74 -8.49 -6.30
C ALA A 416 -21.84 -9.35 -7.57
N ALA A 417 -22.37 -8.79 -8.66
CA ALA A 417 -22.40 -9.44 -9.97
C ALA A 417 -20.97 -9.74 -10.47
N LEU A 418 -20.06 -8.77 -10.42
CA LEU A 418 -18.68 -8.95 -10.86
C LEU A 418 -17.98 -10.08 -10.10
N PHE A 419 -18.01 -10.05 -8.76
CA PHE A 419 -17.37 -11.09 -7.96
C PHE A 419 -18.06 -12.45 -8.12
N SER A 420 -19.38 -12.50 -8.26
CA SER A 420 -20.09 -13.76 -8.48
C SER A 420 -19.70 -14.41 -9.81
N ALA A 421 -19.58 -13.64 -10.88
CA ALA A 421 -19.15 -14.14 -12.19
C ALA A 421 -17.69 -14.60 -12.15
N LEU A 422 -16.78 -13.83 -11.54
CA LEU A 422 -15.36 -14.18 -11.41
C LEU A 422 -15.14 -15.42 -10.54
N CYS A 423 -15.76 -15.48 -9.36
CA CYS A 423 -15.66 -16.61 -8.45
C CYS A 423 -16.21 -17.88 -9.11
N LEU A 424 -17.36 -17.81 -9.80
CA LEU A 424 -17.92 -18.95 -10.51
C LEU A 424 -17.00 -19.42 -11.65
N ALA A 425 -16.46 -18.50 -12.44
CA ALA A 425 -15.55 -18.82 -13.54
C ALA A 425 -14.28 -19.53 -13.04
N LEU A 426 -13.66 -19.03 -11.96
CA LEU A 426 -12.46 -19.62 -11.37
C LEU A 426 -12.75 -20.96 -10.65
N ALA A 427 -13.86 -21.05 -9.91
CA ALA A 427 -14.22 -22.25 -9.18
C ALA A 427 -14.52 -23.43 -10.11
N THR A 428 -15.03 -23.17 -11.32
CA THR A 428 -15.31 -24.20 -12.33
C THR A 428 -14.06 -24.97 -12.77
N PHE A 429 -12.87 -24.36 -12.71
CA PHE A 429 -11.62 -25.04 -13.04
C PHE A 429 -11.18 -26.09 -12.01
N ALA A 430 -11.64 -25.95 -10.76
CA ALA A 430 -11.21 -26.81 -9.69
C ALA A 430 -11.82 -28.21 -9.80
N ARG A 431 -11.07 -29.21 -9.29
CA ARG A 431 -11.56 -30.58 -9.16
C ARG A 431 -12.29 -30.80 -7.84
N SER A 432 -11.90 -30.07 -6.81
CA SER A 432 -12.43 -30.18 -5.45
C SER A 432 -12.71 -28.81 -4.86
N SER A 433 -13.54 -28.78 -3.81
CA SER A 433 -13.82 -27.58 -3.05
C SER A 433 -12.53 -26.94 -2.50
N LYS A 434 -11.56 -27.74 -2.08
CA LYS A 434 -10.25 -27.25 -1.58
C LYS A 434 -9.42 -26.58 -2.69
N GLU A 435 -9.34 -27.19 -3.86
CA GLU A 435 -8.64 -26.60 -5.02
C GLU A 435 -9.34 -25.31 -5.47
N GLY A 436 -10.67 -25.26 -5.40
CA GLY A 436 -11.45 -24.04 -5.68
C GLY A 436 -11.06 -22.89 -4.77
N GLN A 437 -10.90 -23.14 -3.47
CA GLN A 437 -10.46 -22.10 -2.52
C GLN A 437 -9.06 -21.56 -2.88
N TYR A 438 -8.13 -22.44 -3.28
CA TYR A 438 -6.79 -22.02 -3.71
C TYR A 438 -6.83 -21.16 -4.98
N TYR A 439 -7.67 -21.50 -5.96
CA TYR A 439 -7.84 -20.70 -7.18
C TYR A 439 -8.49 -19.33 -6.92
N LEU A 440 -9.40 -19.23 -5.95
CA LEU A 440 -10.05 -17.96 -5.62
C LEU A 440 -9.22 -17.08 -4.66
N THR A 441 -8.20 -17.62 -3.99
CA THR A 441 -7.38 -16.84 -3.04
C THR A 441 -6.62 -15.68 -3.71
N PRO A 442 -5.98 -15.84 -4.88
CA PRO A 442 -5.40 -14.71 -5.61
C PRO A 442 -6.41 -13.62 -5.97
N LEU A 443 -7.65 -13.99 -6.32
CA LEU A 443 -8.73 -13.04 -6.57
C LEU A 443 -9.06 -12.23 -5.30
N LEU A 444 -9.13 -12.90 -4.15
CA LEU A 444 -9.35 -12.23 -2.85
C LEU A 444 -8.20 -11.26 -2.52
N MET A 445 -6.94 -11.66 -2.76
CA MET A 445 -5.78 -10.79 -2.54
C MET A 445 -5.78 -9.58 -3.46
N ALA A 446 -6.10 -9.76 -4.74
CA ALA A 446 -6.25 -8.66 -5.70
C ALA A 446 -7.37 -7.70 -5.28
N ALA A 447 -8.53 -8.24 -4.89
CA ALA A 447 -9.66 -7.44 -4.40
C ALA A 447 -9.28 -6.62 -3.16
N LEU A 448 -8.60 -7.25 -2.20
CA LEU A 448 -8.12 -6.58 -0.99
C LEU A 448 -7.10 -5.48 -1.31
N GLY A 449 -6.16 -5.72 -2.21
CA GLY A 449 -5.21 -4.71 -2.67
C GLY A 449 -5.89 -3.48 -3.28
N LEU A 450 -6.98 -3.69 -4.03
CA LEU A 450 -7.78 -2.61 -4.61
C LEU A 450 -8.54 -1.80 -3.54
N THR A 451 -8.87 -2.38 -2.38
CA THR A 451 -9.50 -1.61 -1.29
C THR A 451 -8.58 -0.54 -0.70
N VAL A 452 -7.26 -0.76 -0.73
CA VAL A 452 -6.27 0.22 -0.24
C VAL A 452 -6.36 1.53 -1.04
N VAL A 453 -6.69 1.44 -2.33
CA VAL A 453 -6.90 2.61 -3.20
C VAL A 453 -8.03 3.49 -2.67
N CYS A 454 -9.07 2.91 -2.07
CA CYS A 454 -10.21 3.63 -1.52
C CYS A 454 -9.87 4.38 -0.22
N LEU A 455 -8.89 3.90 0.53
CA LEU A 455 -8.43 4.51 1.78
C LEU A 455 -7.57 5.76 1.53
N SER A 456 -6.98 5.88 0.35
CA SER A 456 -6.14 7.02 -0.02
C SER A 456 -6.98 8.29 -0.22
N PRO A 457 -6.65 9.41 0.44
CA PRO A 457 -7.30 10.70 0.19
C PRO A 457 -6.95 11.30 -1.18
N ALA A 458 -5.85 10.86 -1.81
CA ALA A 458 -5.44 11.35 -3.13
C ALA A 458 -6.25 10.73 -4.28
N VAL A 459 -7.01 9.67 -4.01
CA VAL A 459 -7.75 8.92 -5.03
C VAL A 459 -9.25 9.07 -4.81
N GLU A 460 -9.87 9.92 -5.64
CA GLU A 460 -11.28 10.28 -5.56
C GLU A 460 -11.88 10.47 -6.95
N LEU A 461 -13.15 10.07 -7.12
CA LEU A 461 -13.92 10.35 -8.32
C LEU A 461 -14.58 11.72 -8.20
N TYR A 462 -13.96 12.72 -8.82
CA TYR A 462 -14.43 14.10 -8.83
C TYR A 462 -14.06 14.80 -10.14
N PRO A 463 -14.91 15.68 -10.73
CA PRO A 463 -14.62 16.28 -12.03
C PRO A 463 -13.31 17.05 -12.13
N LYS A 464 -12.85 17.64 -11.02
CA LYS A 464 -11.57 18.36 -10.96
C LYS A 464 -10.35 17.44 -10.85
N ASN A 465 -10.55 16.14 -10.61
CA ASN A 465 -9.46 15.17 -10.62
C ASN A 465 -9.30 14.62 -12.03
N GLU A 466 -8.14 14.92 -12.65
CA GLU A 466 -7.77 14.49 -13.99
C GLU A 466 -7.87 12.96 -14.18
N LEU A 467 -7.70 12.20 -13.10
CA LEU A 467 -7.68 10.74 -13.11
C LEU A 467 -9.07 10.08 -12.99
N SER A 468 -10.12 10.87 -12.78
CA SER A 468 -11.46 10.34 -12.54
C SER A 468 -12.00 9.50 -13.70
N ALA A 469 -11.66 9.86 -14.94
CA ALA A 469 -12.05 9.07 -16.10
C ALA A 469 -11.48 7.64 -16.05
N PHE A 470 -10.19 7.49 -15.74
CA PHE A 470 -9.54 6.18 -15.59
C PHE A 470 -10.08 5.40 -14.40
N TYR A 471 -10.23 6.04 -13.24
CA TYR A 471 -10.79 5.39 -12.06
C TYR A 471 -12.23 4.92 -12.28
N SER A 472 -13.02 5.63 -13.10
CA SER A 472 -14.42 5.26 -13.38
C SER A 472 -14.57 3.97 -14.19
N VAL A 473 -13.50 3.53 -14.87
CA VAL A 473 -13.50 2.27 -15.63
C VAL A 473 -12.71 1.16 -14.94
N MET A 474 -11.89 1.48 -13.93
CA MET A 474 -11.02 0.49 -13.29
C MET A 474 -11.86 -0.56 -12.54
N PRO A 475 -11.75 -1.87 -12.83
CA PRO A 475 -12.61 -2.89 -12.20
C PRO A 475 -12.45 -2.89 -10.68
N VAL A 476 -13.57 -3.11 -9.97
CA VAL A 476 -13.68 -3.08 -8.49
C VAL A 476 -13.49 -1.67 -7.91
N ALA A 477 -12.40 -0.99 -8.25
CA ALA A 477 -12.09 0.35 -7.78
C ALA A 477 -13.11 1.39 -8.25
N ASN A 478 -13.65 1.25 -9.47
CA ASN A 478 -14.67 2.14 -10.02
C ASN A 478 -15.92 2.24 -9.12
N VAL A 479 -16.48 1.10 -8.72
CA VAL A 479 -17.66 1.04 -7.85
C VAL A 479 -17.31 1.53 -6.45
N ALA A 480 -16.17 1.12 -5.92
CA ALA A 480 -15.76 1.49 -4.57
C ALA A 480 -15.47 3.01 -4.45
N LEU A 481 -14.78 3.59 -5.42
CA LEU A 481 -14.49 5.04 -5.46
C LEU A 481 -15.76 5.86 -5.73
N LEU A 482 -16.71 5.35 -6.51
CA LEU A 482 -17.98 6.05 -6.74
C LEU A 482 -18.82 6.04 -5.46
N THR A 483 -18.81 4.91 -4.75
CA THR A 483 -19.43 4.80 -3.43
C THR A 483 -18.78 5.78 -2.45
N LYS A 484 -17.44 5.86 -2.41
CA LYS A 484 -16.70 6.85 -1.59
C LYS A 484 -17.18 8.28 -1.89
N ALA A 485 -17.23 8.66 -3.17
CA ALA A 485 -17.62 9.99 -3.59
C ALA A 485 -19.08 10.33 -3.26
N LEU A 486 -20.01 9.38 -3.45
CA LEU A 486 -21.44 9.56 -3.13
C LEU A 486 -21.74 9.50 -1.62
N LEU A 487 -20.91 8.83 -0.82
CA LEU A 487 -21.01 8.90 0.64
C LEU A 487 -20.59 10.27 1.18
N LEU A 488 -19.54 10.86 0.59
CA LEU A 488 -19.06 12.19 0.97
C LEU A 488 -19.97 13.32 0.46
N HIS A 489 -20.50 13.17 -0.76
CA HIS A 489 -21.27 14.20 -1.45
C HIS A 489 -22.50 13.62 -2.17
N PRO A 490 -23.54 13.18 -1.44
CA PRO A 490 -24.65 12.41 -2.00
C PRO A 490 -25.55 13.17 -3.00
N THR A 491 -25.52 14.51 -2.98
CA THR A 491 -26.38 15.37 -3.81
C THR A 491 -25.65 16.05 -4.97
N LYS A 492 -24.33 15.89 -5.10
CA LYS A 492 -23.54 16.55 -6.15
C LYS A 492 -23.71 15.84 -7.49
N LEU A 493 -24.45 16.46 -8.41
CA LEU A 493 -24.64 16.00 -9.81
C LEU A 493 -23.31 15.73 -10.53
N GLU A 494 -22.28 16.49 -10.20
CA GLU A 494 -20.89 16.32 -10.66
C GLU A 494 -20.35 14.89 -10.49
N VAL A 495 -20.69 14.22 -9.38
CA VAL A 495 -20.26 12.85 -9.11
C VAL A 495 -21.14 11.85 -9.86
N CYS A 496 -22.43 12.14 -10.02
CA CYS A 496 -23.40 11.28 -10.70
C CYS A 496 -23.07 11.04 -12.18
N VAL A 497 -22.32 11.93 -12.84
CA VAL A 497 -21.85 11.75 -14.22
C VAL A 497 -21.05 10.45 -14.37
N TYR A 498 -20.31 10.04 -13.33
CA TYR A 498 -19.53 8.80 -13.34
C TYR A 498 -20.37 7.53 -13.17
N LEU A 499 -21.67 7.62 -12.87
CA LEU A 499 -22.53 6.44 -12.72
C LEU A 499 -22.61 5.64 -14.02
N VAL A 500 -22.72 6.31 -15.16
CA VAL A 500 -22.80 5.66 -16.48
C VAL A 500 -21.54 4.85 -16.80
N PRO A 501 -20.32 5.42 -16.79
CA PRO A 501 -19.12 4.64 -17.08
C PRO A 501 -18.87 3.53 -16.05
N VAL A 502 -19.16 3.77 -14.77
CA VAL A 502 -18.99 2.75 -13.71
C VAL A 502 -19.93 1.56 -13.93
N LEU A 503 -21.21 1.81 -14.22
CA LEU A 503 -22.19 0.74 -14.45
C LEU A 503 -21.89 0.00 -15.75
N LEU A 504 -21.61 0.74 -16.84
CA LEU A 504 -21.31 0.16 -18.14
C LEU A 504 -20.10 -0.78 -18.08
N THR A 505 -19.02 -0.33 -17.44
CA THR A 505 -17.81 -1.15 -17.30
C THR A 505 -18.00 -2.31 -16.35
N SER A 506 -18.67 -2.12 -15.20
CA SER A 506 -18.92 -3.21 -14.24
C SER A 506 -19.82 -4.30 -14.84
N VAL A 507 -20.87 -3.92 -15.57
CA VAL A 507 -21.71 -4.87 -16.32
C VAL A 507 -20.88 -5.55 -17.42
N GLY A 508 -20.09 -4.79 -18.18
CA GLY A 508 -19.20 -5.34 -19.21
C GLY A 508 -18.22 -6.39 -18.68
N TYR A 509 -17.54 -6.11 -17.56
CA TYR A 509 -16.63 -7.05 -16.92
C TYR A 509 -17.35 -8.28 -16.37
N SER A 510 -18.53 -8.10 -15.79
CA SER A 510 -19.35 -9.21 -15.30
C SER A 510 -19.80 -10.13 -16.44
N LEU A 511 -20.23 -9.55 -17.58
CA LEU A 511 -20.60 -10.30 -18.77
C LEU A 511 -19.41 -11.04 -19.39
N LEU A 512 -18.22 -10.43 -19.39
CA LEU A 512 -17.00 -11.08 -19.88
C LEU A 512 -16.61 -12.27 -18.99
N ALA A 513 -16.64 -12.10 -17.67
CA ALA A 513 -16.37 -13.18 -16.72
C ALA A 513 -17.41 -14.30 -16.83
N LEU A 514 -18.69 -13.95 -17.00
CA LEU A 514 -19.77 -14.92 -17.19
C LEU A 514 -19.66 -15.66 -18.53
N TRP A 515 -19.30 -14.95 -19.61
CA TRP A 515 -18.99 -15.56 -20.90
C TRP A 515 -17.86 -16.58 -20.77
N TRP A 516 -16.81 -16.24 -20.01
CA TRP A 516 -15.71 -17.16 -19.73
C TRP A 516 -16.19 -18.40 -18.96
N ALA A 517 -17.03 -18.22 -17.92
CA ALA A 517 -17.62 -19.33 -17.18
C ALA A 517 -18.48 -20.25 -18.09
N ILE A 518 -19.32 -19.68 -18.94
CA ILE A 518 -20.14 -20.42 -19.92
C ILE A 518 -19.25 -21.25 -20.84
N GLU A 519 -18.12 -20.70 -21.27
CA GLU A 519 -17.19 -21.40 -22.14
C GLU A 519 -16.47 -22.55 -21.43
N GLN A 520 -16.15 -22.41 -20.13
CA GLN A 520 -15.63 -23.52 -19.34
C GLN A 520 -16.63 -24.67 -19.21
N PHE A 521 -17.91 -24.36 -19.03
CA PHE A 521 -18.98 -25.38 -18.98
C PHE A 521 -19.25 -26.09 -20.32
N LYS A 522 -18.66 -25.61 -21.43
CA LYS A 522 -18.68 -26.33 -22.70
C LYS A 522 -17.47 -27.25 -22.88
N ASN A 523 -16.44 -27.09 -22.06
CA ASN A 523 -15.19 -27.84 -22.20
C ASN A 523 -15.19 -29.07 -21.28
N GLU A 524 -15.39 -30.25 -21.85
CA GLU A 524 -15.44 -31.52 -21.11
C GLU A 524 -14.17 -31.81 -20.32
N SER A 525 -13.00 -31.44 -20.83
CA SER A 525 -11.72 -31.62 -20.12
C SER A 525 -11.65 -30.83 -18.79
N VAL A 526 -12.40 -29.74 -18.69
CA VAL A 526 -12.49 -28.92 -17.48
C VAL A 526 -13.54 -29.51 -16.55
N LEU A 527 -14.65 -30.01 -17.09
CA LEU A 527 -15.73 -30.60 -16.32
C LEU A 527 -15.39 -31.96 -15.72
N PHE A 528 -14.65 -32.81 -16.44
CA PHE A 528 -14.39 -34.21 -16.10
C PHE A 528 -12.92 -34.49 -15.73
N ARG A 529 -12.23 -33.50 -15.17
CA ARG A 529 -10.80 -33.62 -14.82
C ARG A 529 -10.63 -34.57 -13.62
N GLU A 530 -10.21 -35.83 -13.85
CA GLU A 530 -9.97 -36.81 -12.78
C GLU A 530 -8.89 -36.37 -11.78
N ALA A 531 -9.06 -36.77 -10.52
CA ALA A 531 -8.17 -36.45 -9.41
C ALA A 531 -7.03 -37.47 -9.33
N GLU A 532 -5.93 -37.23 -10.05
CA GLU A 532 -4.68 -37.90 -9.72
C GLU A 532 -4.25 -37.50 -8.31
N ARG A 533 -4.06 -38.48 -7.42
CA ARG A 533 -3.53 -38.24 -6.07
C ARG A 533 -2.11 -37.70 -6.20
N PHE A 534 -1.90 -36.46 -5.76
CA PHE A 534 -0.59 -35.82 -5.77
C PHE A 534 0.36 -36.54 -4.80
N ASP A 535 1.37 -37.21 -5.33
CA ASP A 535 2.50 -37.73 -4.58
C ASP A 535 3.75 -36.93 -4.96
N LEU A 536 4.36 -36.24 -3.98
CA LEU A 536 5.52 -35.36 -4.17
C LEU A 536 6.69 -36.07 -4.84
N ARG A 537 6.92 -37.35 -4.51
CA ARG A 537 8.03 -38.14 -5.07
C ARG A 537 7.76 -38.49 -6.53
N THR A 538 6.51 -38.83 -6.85
CA THR A 538 6.07 -39.15 -8.20
C THR A 538 6.01 -37.90 -9.07
N TRP A 539 5.53 -36.78 -8.54
CA TRP A 539 5.55 -35.46 -9.20
C TRP A 539 6.98 -35.00 -9.52
N TRP A 540 7.91 -35.08 -8.55
CA TRP A 540 9.32 -34.71 -8.79
C TRP A 540 9.95 -35.59 -9.89
N ARG A 541 9.70 -36.91 -9.87
CA ARG A 541 10.16 -37.78 -10.95
C ARG A 541 9.52 -37.41 -12.29
N HIS A 542 8.22 -37.12 -12.31
CA HIS A 542 7.47 -36.80 -13.53
C HIS A 542 7.97 -35.49 -14.16
N VAL A 543 8.17 -34.42 -13.39
CA VAL A 543 8.69 -33.12 -13.88
C VAL A 543 10.04 -33.26 -14.59
N PHE A 544 10.94 -34.13 -14.11
CA PHE A 544 12.26 -34.30 -14.72
C PHE A 544 12.33 -35.41 -15.78
N ARG A 545 11.43 -36.40 -15.74
CA ARG A 545 11.48 -37.60 -16.59
C ARG A 545 10.46 -37.59 -17.72
N GLU A 546 9.29 -36.99 -17.51
CA GLU A 546 8.20 -36.87 -18.49
C GLU A 546 8.12 -35.43 -18.99
N LYS A 547 9.17 -35.01 -19.70
CA LYS A 547 9.23 -33.70 -20.33
C LYS A 547 8.46 -33.73 -21.64
N GLU A 548 7.65 -32.71 -21.86
CA GLU A 548 6.91 -32.55 -23.11
C GLU A 548 7.73 -31.74 -24.13
N ALA A 549 7.30 -31.72 -25.40
CA ALA A 549 8.03 -31.00 -26.46
C ALA A 549 8.05 -29.48 -26.23
N THR A 550 6.94 -28.94 -25.75
CA THR A 550 6.68 -27.51 -25.52
C THR A 550 5.98 -27.34 -24.17
N PRO A 551 6.05 -26.16 -23.53
CA PRO A 551 5.44 -25.96 -22.22
C PRO A 551 3.92 -26.15 -22.24
N SER A 552 3.37 -26.47 -21.09
CA SER A 552 1.94 -26.51 -20.81
C SER A 552 1.38 -25.10 -20.52
N PHE A 553 0.05 -24.97 -20.54
CA PHE A 553 -0.62 -23.72 -20.15
C PHE A 553 -0.27 -23.30 -18.72
N THR A 554 -0.20 -24.27 -17.81
CA THR A 554 0.13 -24.07 -16.40
C THR A 554 1.57 -23.63 -16.20
N GLU A 555 2.53 -24.19 -16.94
CA GLU A 555 3.93 -23.77 -16.86
C GLU A 555 4.12 -22.34 -17.39
N ALA A 556 3.43 -21.97 -18.47
CA ALA A 556 3.43 -20.60 -18.97
C ALA A 556 2.87 -19.59 -17.95
N GLY A 557 1.72 -19.93 -17.34
CA GLY A 557 1.12 -19.11 -16.28
C GLY A 557 2.00 -19.02 -15.02
N PHE A 558 2.64 -20.12 -14.63
CA PHE A 558 3.56 -20.18 -13.50
C PHE A 558 4.82 -19.34 -13.74
N CYS A 559 5.41 -19.43 -14.94
CA CYS A 559 6.53 -18.60 -15.35
C CYS A 559 6.19 -17.11 -15.25
N PHE A 560 5.00 -16.71 -15.73
CA PHE A 560 4.51 -15.34 -15.60
C PHE A 560 4.37 -14.91 -14.13
N ALA A 561 3.78 -15.76 -13.28
CA ALA A 561 3.62 -15.46 -11.86
C ALA A 561 4.97 -15.28 -11.15
N ILE A 562 5.97 -16.11 -11.45
CA ILE A 562 7.34 -15.95 -10.93
C ILE A 562 7.93 -14.61 -11.37
N ILE A 563 7.87 -14.29 -12.67
CA ILE A 563 8.42 -13.04 -13.21
C ILE A 563 7.74 -11.83 -12.56
N MET A 564 6.42 -11.86 -12.37
CA MET A 564 5.68 -10.79 -11.68
C MET A 564 6.09 -10.65 -10.21
N LEU A 565 6.25 -11.77 -9.50
CA LEU A 565 6.69 -11.77 -8.10
C LEU A 565 8.12 -11.23 -7.96
N LEU A 566 9.03 -11.66 -8.84
CA LEU A 566 10.41 -11.17 -8.85
C LEU A 566 10.47 -9.69 -9.21
N ASN A 567 9.68 -9.23 -10.19
CA ASN A 567 9.57 -7.80 -10.50
C ASN A 567 9.07 -7.01 -9.29
N PHE A 568 8.01 -7.46 -8.62
CA PHE A 568 7.49 -6.82 -7.41
C PHE A 568 8.49 -6.79 -6.26
N ALA A 569 9.17 -7.91 -5.98
CA ALA A 569 10.19 -8.00 -4.94
C ALA A 569 11.40 -7.10 -5.23
N SER A 570 11.74 -6.94 -6.51
CA SER A 570 12.90 -6.17 -6.93
C SER A 570 12.69 -4.64 -6.83
N LEU A 571 11.44 -4.14 -6.89
CA LEU A 571 11.13 -2.71 -6.82
C LEU A 571 11.81 -1.98 -5.64
N LYS A 572 11.78 -2.58 -4.45
CA LYS A 572 12.40 -2.00 -3.24
C LYS A 572 13.92 -2.03 -3.32
N VAL A 573 14.49 -3.14 -3.79
CA VAL A 573 15.94 -3.36 -3.87
C VAL A 573 16.58 -2.43 -4.90
N LEU A 574 16.03 -2.40 -6.12
CA LEU A 574 16.53 -1.55 -7.20
C LEU A 574 16.35 -0.06 -6.87
N GLY A 575 15.22 0.30 -6.26
CA GLY A 575 14.95 1.67 -5.80
C GLY A 575 15.98 2.15 -4.76
N GLY A 576 16.34 1.29 -3.80
CA GLY A 576 17.35 1.59 -2.79
C GLY A 576 18.74 1.84 -3.38
N GLN A 577 19.18 1.01 -4.34
CA GLN A 577 20.48 1.17 -4.99
C GLN A 577 20.57 2.47 -5.80
N LEU A 578 19.48 2.87 -6.48
CA LEU A 578 19.45 4.13 -7.21
C LEU A 578 19.53 5.35 -6.28
N LEU A 579 18.89 5.28 -5.11
CA LEU A 579 18.93 6.37 -4.12
C LEU A 579 20.31 6.51 -3.47
N ALA A 580 21.03 5.41 -3.30
CA ALA A 580 22.40 5.40 -2.78
C ALA A 580 23.43 5.96 -3.78
N ALA A 581 23.12 5.99 -5.08
CA ALA A 581 24.04 6.46 -6.10
C ALA A 581 24.19 8.00 -6.11
N ALA A 582 25.42 8.46 -6.35
CA ALA A 582 25.74 9.87 -6.48
C ALA A 582 24.93 10.51 -7.63
N PRO A 583 24.50 11.79 -7.53
CA PRO A 583 23.63 12.42 -8.53
C PRO A 583 24.10 12.29 -9.98
N GLY A 584 25.40 12.41 -10.25
CA GLY A 584 25.98 12.27 -11.60
C GLY A 584 26.04 10.84 -12.14
N GLU A 585 25.96 9.82 -11.27
CA GLU A 585 26.05 8.41 -11.67
C GLU A 585 24.67 7.74 -11.82
N ARG A 586 23.60 8.41 -11.37
CA ARG A 586 22.24 7.84 -11.34
C ARG A 586 21.75 7.39 -12.71
N GLY A 587 22.13 8.07 -13.79
CA GLY A 587 21.76 7.66 -15.15
C GLY A 587 22.35 6.31 -15.54
N TRP A 588 23.66 6.15 -15.35
CA TRP A 588 24.36 4.89 -15.59
C TRP A 588 23.87 3.75 -14.69
N VAL A 589 23.72 4.02 -13.38
CA VAL A 589 23.20 3.04 -12.43
C VAL A 589 21.80 2.58 -12.83
N LEU A 590 20.91 3.51 -13.21
CA LEU A 590 19.58 3.16 -13.69
C LEU A 590 19.65 2.24 -14.93
N MET A 591 20.46 2.58 -15.93
CA MET A 591 20.62 1.76 -17.13
C MET A 591 21.17 0.36 -16.83
N LYS A 592 22.17 0.26 -15.95
CA LYS A 592 22.71 -1.03 -15.48
C LYS A 592 21.63 -1.87 -14.80
N LEU A 593 20.82 -1.27 -13.92
CA LEU A 593 19.75 -1.95 -13.22
C LEU A 593 18.65 -2.43 -14.16
N LEU A 594 18.29 -1.63 -15.18
CA LEU A 594 17.31 -2.02 -16.20
C LEU A 594 17.79 -3.22 -17.02
N VAL A 595 19.07 -3.25 -17.44
CA VAL A 595 19.64 -4.41 -18.15
C VAL A 595 19.65 -5.65 -17.26
N LEU A 596 20.06 -5.51 -15.99
CA LEU A 596 20.06 -6.62 -15.04
C LEU A 596 18.65 -7.15 -14.80
N GLN A 597 17.67 -6.27 -14.65
CA GLN A 597 16.25 -6.64 -14.54
C GLN A 597 15.81 -7.44 -15.77
N GLN A 598 16.11 -6.98 -16.98
CA GLN A 598 15.71 -7.68 -18.20
C GLN A 598 16.35 -9.07 -18.35
N LEU A 599 17.65 -9.19 -18.08
CA LEU A 599 18.36 -10.45 -18.24
C LEU A 599 18.04 -11.45 -17.12
N VAL A 600 18.10 -11.02 -15.86
CA VAL A 600 18.03 -11.91 -14.69
C VAL A 600 16.61 -12.13 -14.21
N ILE A 601 15.78 -11.08 -14.18
CA ILE A 601 14.42 -11.17 -13.63
C ILE A 601 13.43 -11.66 -14.69
N ASN A 602 13.63 -11.27 -15.95
CA ASN A 602 12.67 -11.56 -17.01
C ASN A 602 13.11 -12.74 -17.90
N ALA A 603 14.25 -12.62 -18.59
CA ALA A 603 14.68 -13.66 -19.54
C ALA A 603 15.14 -14.97 -18.87
N ALA A 604 15.89 -14.88 -17.77
CA ALA A 604 16.48 -16.06 -17.14
C ALA A 604 15.44 -17.09 -16.64
N PRO A 605 14.33 -16.73 -15.96
CA PRO A 605 13.30 -17.71 -15.58
C PRO A 605 12.71 -18.44 -16.78
N ALA A 606 12.38 -17.73 -17.87
CA ALA A 606 11.82 -18.34 -19.07
C ALA A 606 12.83 -19.25 -19.77
N ALA A 607 14.09 -18.82 -19.92
CA ALA A 607 15.16 -19.62 -20.51
C ALA A 607 15.46 -20.87 -19.66
N PHE A 608 15.56 -20.71 -18.34
CA PHE A 608 15.77 -21.80 -17.40
C PHE A 608 14.63 -22.82 -17.46
N MET A 609 13.37 -22.37 -17.43
CA MET A 609 12.21 -23.25 -17.54
C MET A 609 12.13 -23.93 -18.91
N ALA A 610 12.47 -23.24 -20.01
CA ALA A 610 12.53 -23.85 -21.34
C ALA A 610 13.53 -25.01 -21.39
N LEU A 611 14.73 -24.82 -20.83
CA LEU A 611 15.78 -25.85 -20.79
C LEU A 611 15.46 -26.99 -19.82
N LEU A 612 14.84 -26.66 -18.68
CA LEU A 612 14.58 -27.63 -17.62
C LEU A 612 13.35 -28.49 -17.91
N LEU A 613 12.24 -27.88 -18.35
CA LEU A 613 10.91 -28.51 -18.39
C LEU A 613 10.55 -29.06 -19.78
N THR A 614 11.25 -28.66 -20.85
CA THR A 614 10.91 -29.07 -22.22
C THR A 614 12.01 -29.92 -22.87
N THR A 615 11.62 -30.82 -23.78
CA THR A 615 12.57 -31.63 -24.56
C THR A 615 13.13 -30.90 -25.77
N ARG A 616 12.42 -29.89 -26.29
CA ARG A 616 12.80 -29.13 -27.50
C ARG A 616 12.85 -27.62 -27.21
N PRO A 617 13.86 -27.15 -26.46
CA PRO A 617 13.93 -25.74 -26.03
C PRO A 617 13.99 -24.75 -27.20
N LEU A 618 14.61 -25.12 -28.33
CA LEU A 618 14.66 -24.27 -29.52
C LEU A 618 13.28 -24.11 -30.19
N GLU A 619 12.47 -25.18 -30.21
CA GLU A 619 11.08 -25.12 -30.71
C GLU A 619 10.21 -24.33 -29.73
N THR A 620 10.36 -24.56 -28.43
CA THR A 620 9.69 -23.78 -27.37
C THR A 620 9.94 -22.29 -27.52
N LEU A 621 11.18 -21.88 -27.80
CA LEU A 621 11.56 -20.48 -27.95
C LEU A 621 11.38 -19.94 -29.38
N LEU A 622 10.85 -20.73 -30.31
CA LEU A 622 10.68 -20.35 -31.72
C LEU A 622 11.99 -19.87 -32.39
N LEU A 623 13.13 -20.46 -32.05
CA LEU A 623 14.44 -20.10 -32.59
C LEU A 623 14.67 -20.76 -33.97
N SER A 624 13.80 -20.46 -34.92
CA SER A 624 13.89 -20.90 -36.32
C SER A 624 14.39 -19.77 -37.23
N ARG A 625 14.99 -20.11 -38.38
CA ARG A 625 15.46 -19.10 -39.34
C ARG A 625 14.27 -18.39 -40.00
N PRO A 626 14.17 -17.05 -39.90
CA PRO A 626 13.06 -16.30 -40.52
C PRO A 626 13.26 -16.17 -42.03
N ARG A 627 12.16 -15.97 -42.75
CA ARG A 627 12.23 -15.53 -44.16
C ARG A 627 12.49 -14.03 -44.20
N TRP A 628 13.29 -13.57 -45.16
CA TRP A 628 13.59 -12.14 -45.30
C TRP A 628 12.33 -11.29 -45.53
N ARG A 629 11.31 -11.85 -46.20
CA ARG A 629 10.00 -11.20 -46.41
C ARG A 629 9.30 -10.90 -45.08
N ASP A 630 9.36 -11.83 -44.13
CA ASP A 630 8.73 -11.66 -42.82
C ASP A 630 9.46 -10.59 -41.99
N ILE A 631 10.80 -10.54 -42.08
CA ILE A 631 11.61 -9.45 -41.49
C ILE A 631 11.24 -8.11 -42.11
N ALA A 632 11.11 -8.03 -43.44
CA ALA A 632 10.74 -6.80 -44.12
C ALA A 632 9.34 -6.32 -43.71
N VAL A 633 8.36 -7.24 -43.63
CA VAL A 633 7.01 -6.93 -43.12
C VAL A 633 7.06 -6.44 -41.67
N ALA A 634 7.85 -7.09 -40.81
CA ALA A 634 8.06 -6.67 -39.43
C ALA A 634 8.66 -5.27 -39.32
N ALA A 635 9.66 -4.95 -40.15
CA ALA A 635 10.28 -3.62 -40.18
C ALA A 635 9.31 -2.54 -40.66
N VAL A 636 8.56 -2.79 -41.74
CA VAL A 636 7.53 -1.86 -42.22
C VAL A 636 6.44 -1.66 -41.17
N LEU A 637 5.97 -2.74 -40.53
CA LEU A 637 4.99 -2.67 -39.45
C LEU A 637 5.49 -1.83 -38.27
N ALA A 638 6.75 -1.96 -37.87
CA ALA A 638 7.33 -1.13 -36.80
C ALA A 638 7.22 0.37 -37.15
N LEU A 639 7.60 0.74 -38.37
CA LEU A 639 7.59 2.13 -38.83
C LEU A 639 6.18 2.72 -38.98
N VAL A 640 5.20 1.94 -39.46
CA VAL A 640 3.82 2.45 -39.63
C VAL A 640 2.99 2.37 -38.36
N LEU A 641 3.25 1.42 -37.46
CA LEU A 641 2.52 1.33 -36.19
C LEU A 641 3.00 2.35 -35.16
N HIS A 642 4.27 2.77 -35.20
CA HIS A 642 4.80 3.80 -34.30
C HIS A 642 4.00 5.11 -34.28
N PRO A 643 3.75 5.80 -35.42
CA PRO A 643 2.98 7.04 -35.42
C PRO A 643 1.52 6.85 -34.96
N LEU A 644 0.91 5.70 -35.29
CA LEU A 644 -0.43 5.35 -34.84
C LEU A 644 -0.49 5.22 -33.31
N ALA A 645 0.45 4.46 -32.73
CA ALA A 645 0.54 4.22 -31.30
C ALA A 645 0.86 5.52 -30.53
N TYR A 646 1.81 6.32 -31.04
CA TYR A 646 2.19 7.58 -30.42
C TYR A 646 1.03 8.57 -30.40
N GLU A 647 0.36 8.84 -31.53
CA GLU A 647 -0.78 9.77 -31.57
C GLU A 647 -1.98 9.24 -30.77
N LEU A 648 -2.22 7.93 -30.75
CA LEU A 648 -3.24 7.33 -29.89
C LEU A 648 -2.94 7.61 -28.42
N LEU A 649 -1.70 7.40 -27.98
CA LEU A 649 -1.31 7.63 -26.59
C LEU A 649 -1.37 9.12 -26.21
N MET A 650 -0.89 10.03 -27.07
CA MET A 650 -0.98 11.47 -26.84
C MET A 650 -2.44 11.92 -26.68
N ARG A 651 -3.35 11.40 -27.51
CA ARG A 651 -4.80 11.69 -27.40
C ARG A 651 -5.48 11.06 -26.19
N LEU A 652 -4.87 10.06 -25.57
CA LEU A 652 -5.36 9.40 -24.36
C LEU A 652 -4.63 9.84 -23.08
N GLN A 653 -3.74 10.84 -23.14
CA GLN A 653 -3.03 11.35 -21.96
C GLN A 653 -3.98 11.88 -20.89
N TRP A 654 -5.10 12.48 -21.28
CA TRP A 654 -6.15 12.95 -20.35
C TRP A 654 -6.81 11.81 -19.58
N PHE A 655 -6.73 10.58 -20.09
CA PHE A 655 -7.35 9.42 -19.48
C PHE A 655 -6.37 8.74 -18.51
N PHE A 656 -5.13 8.49 -18.92
CA PHE A 656 -4.19 7.72 -18.11
C PHE A 656 -3.53 8.49 -16.96
N PRO A 657 -3.14 7.81 -15.87
CA PRO A 657 -2.39 8.45 -14.80
C PRO A 657 -0.99 8.87 -15.22
N GLN A 658 -0.54 10.00 -14.64
CA GLN A 658 0.81 10.48 -14.85
C GLN A 658 1.84 9.43 -14.44
N LEU A 659 2.97 9.40 -15.15
CA LEU A 659 4.05 8.47 -14.88
C LEU A 659 4.53 8.56 -13.42
N PRO A 660 4.80 7.42 -12.75
CA PRO A 660 5.46 7.41 -11.45
C PRO A 660 6.84 8.11 -11.52
N PRO A 661 7.36 8.67 -10.41
CA PRO A 661 8.66 9.34 -10.40
C PRO A 661 9.81 8.48 -10.93
N SER A 662 9.79 7.17 -10.67
CA SER A 662 10.76 6.21 -11.21
C SER A 662 10.74 6.14 -12.73
N ALA A 663 9.55 6.04 -13.33
CA ALA A 663 9.37 6.00 -14.78
C ALA A 663 9.71 7.35 -15.44
N ARG A 664 9.37 8.48 -14.81
CA ARG A 664 9.80 9.81 -15.27
C ARG A 664 11.31 9.93 -15.33
N ARG A 665 12.02 9.43 -14.31
CA ARG A 665 13.49 9.41 -14.30
C ARG A 665 14.06 8.57 -15.45
N ALA A 666 13.47 7.41 -15.76
CA ALA A 666 13.88 6.61 -16.91
C ALA A 666 13.70 7.38 -18.23
N VAL A 667 12.56 8.06 -18.41
CA VAL A 667 12.32 8.93 -19.57
C VAL A 667 13.33 10.07 -19.65
N MET A 668 13.67 10.71 -18.52
CA MET A 668 14.70 11.77 -18.48
C MET A 668 16.07 11.25 -18.91
N VAL A 669 16.48 10.06 -18.45
CA VAL A 669 17.74 9.42 -18.89
C VAL A 669 17.70 9.07 -20.38
N MET A 670 16.56 8.63 -20.90
CA MET A 670 16.38 8.40 -22.34
C MET A 670 16.51 9.69 -23.15
N ALA A 671 16.08 10.83 -22.62
CA ALA A 671 16.14 12.13 -23.31
C ALA A 671 17.50 12.84 -23.19
N ASP A 672 18.28 12.56 -22.13
CA ASP A 672 19.52 13.25 -21.79
C ASP A 672 20.61 13.19 -22.90
N PRO A 673 20.96 14.32 -23.54
CA PRO A 673 22.00 14.40 -24.56
C PRO A 673 23.38 13.91 -24.09
N GLY A 674 23.68 13.95 -22.80
CA GLY A 674 24.95 13.50 -22.22
C GLY A 674 25.15 11.99 -22.27
N GLN A 675 24.08 11.20 -22.42
CA GLN A 675 24.15 9.75 -22.57
C GLN A 675 24.33 9.35 -24.04
N SER A 676 25.16 8.34 -24.32
CA SER A 676 25.44 7.90 -25.69
C SER A 676 24.22 7.22 -26.34
N LEU A 677 23.84 7.67 -27.54
CA LEU A 677 22.66 7.15 -28.25
C LEU A 677 22.74 5.63 -28.51
N PRO A 678 23.87 5.04 -28.94
CA PRO A 678 23.97 3.59 -29.12
C PRO A 678 23.71 2.80 -27.83
N LEU A 679 24.19 3.30 -26.69
CA LEU A 679 23.97 2.67 -25.40
C LEU A 679 22.50 2.77 -24.97
N VAL A 680 21.86 3.93 -25.17
CA VAL A 680 20.42 4.08 -24.87
C VAL A 680 19.57 3.19 -25.78
N LEU A 681 19.90 3.07 -27.07
CA LEU A 681 19.24 2.13 -27.98
C LEU A 681 19.44 0.68 -27.54
N LEU A 682 20.65 0.32 -27.10
CA LEU A 682 20.92 -1.01 -26.55
C LEU A 682 20.02 -1.31 -25.33
N VAL A 683 19.97 -0.37 -24.37
CA VAL A 683 19.27 -0.57 -23.08
C VAL A 683 17.75 -0.50 -23.19
N PHE A 684 17.20 0.39 -24.02
CA PHE A 684 15.76 0.64 -24.09
C PHE A 684 15.07 0.04 -25.33
N ALA A 685 15.81 -0.36 -26.36
CA ALA A 685 15.24 -1.00 -27.55
C ALA A 685 15.68 -2.45 -27.72
N VAL A 686 17.00 -2.71 -27.76
CA VAL A 686 17.52 -4.05 -28.08
C VAL A 686 17.33 -5.03 -26.94
N VAL A 687 17.79 -4.70 -25.73
CA VAL A 687 17.74 -5.61 -24.57
C VAL A 687 16.28 -5.99 -24.23
N PRO A 688 15.33 -5.05 -24.08
CA PRO A 688 13.92 -5.39 -23.86
C PRO A 688 13.33 -6.16 -25.05
N GLY A 689 13.58 -5.70 -26.28
CA GLY A 689 13.07 -6.34 -27.49
C GLY A 689 13.52 -7.79 -27.69
N VAL A 690 14.65 -8.19 -27.12
CA VAL A 690 15.10 -9.60 -27.11
C VAL A 690 14.55 -10.35 -25.90
N CYS A 691 14.71 -9.79 -24.69
CA CYS A 691 14.36 -10.47 -23.44
C CYS A 691 12.86 -10.70 -23.32
N GLU A 692 12.05 -9.69 -23.64
CA GLU A 692 10.60 -9.76 -23.53
C GLU A 692 10.03 -10.71 -24.60
N GLU A 693 10.55 -10.69 -25.83
CA GLU A 693 10.10 -11.63 -26.87
C GLU A 693 10.41 -13.09 -26.50
N LEU A 694 11.59 -13.36 -25.93
CA LEU A 694 11.94 -14.70 -25.44
C LEU A 694 10.91 -15.21 -24.41
N VAL A 695 10.49 -14.34 -23.49
CA VAL A 695 9.51 -14.67 -22.44
C VAL A 695 8.12 -14.86 -23.04
N PHE A 696 7.60 -13.86 -23.76
CA PHE A 696 6.19 -13.81 -24.14
C PHE A 696 5.89 -14.59 -25.42
N ARG A 697 6.75 -14.52 -26.44
CA ARG A 697 6.51 -15.14 -27.76
C ARG A 697 7.20 -16.49 -27.87
N GLY A 698 8.36 -16.64 -27.21
CA GLY A 698 8.98 -17.93 -27.00
C GLY A 698 8.18 -18.76 -26.01
N PHE A 699 8.45 -18.61 -24.71
CA PHE A 699 7.94 -19.54 -23.70
C PHE A 699 6.41 -19.49 -23.49
N MET A 700 5.83 -18.31 -23.23
CA MET A 700 4.41 -18.21 -22.84
C MET A 700 3.44 -18.51 -23.99
N LEU A 701 3.66 -17.92 -25.17
CA LEU A 701 2.82 -18.16 -26.34
C LEU A 701 2.83 -19.64 -26.75
N SER A 702 4.00 -20.30 -26.72
CA SER A 702 4.11 -21.74 -26.97
C SER A 702 3.26 -22.55 -25.99
N GLY A 703 3.23 -22.17 -24.71
CA GLY A 703 2.40 -22.84 -23.70
C GLY A 703 0.90 -22.60 -23.87
N PHE A 704 0.49 -21.37 -24.19
CA PHE A 704 -0.92 -21.03 -24.38
C PHE A 704 -1.53 -21.65 -25.64
N ARG A 705 -0.73 -21.88 -26.69
CA ARG A 705 -1.19 -22.43 -27.98
C ARG A 705 -1.71 -23.86 -27.90
N ARG A 706 -1.39 -24.62 -26.84
CA ARG A 706 -1.85 -26.00 -26.65
C ARG A 706 -3.37 -26.13 -26.48
N SER A 707 -4.05 -25.03 -26.13
CA SER A 707 -5.52 -24.97 -26.00
C SER A 707 -6.29 -25.01 -27.35
N HIS A 708 -5.60 -25.22 -28.48
CA HIS A 708 -6.11 -25.22 -29.86
C HIS A 708 -6.77 -23.90 -30.34
N ARG A 709 -6.78 -22.84 -29.53
CA ARG A 709 -7.29 -21.51 -29.89
C ARG A 709 -6.17 -20.51 -30.05
N THR A 710 -5.52 -20.51 -31.22
CA THR A 710 -4.38 -19.63 -31.54
C THR A 710 -4.67 -18.15 -31.26
N GLY A 711 -5.87 -17.66 -31.58
CA GLY A 711 -6.25 -16.28 -31.29
C GLY A 711 -6.31 -15.95 -29.79
N LEU A 712 -6.82 -16.89 -28.97
CA LEU A 712 -6.83 -16.73 -27.51
C LEU A 712 -5.41 -16.76 -26.94
N ALA A 713 -4.54 -17.64 -27.46
CA ALA A 713 -3.15 -17.70 -27.05
C ALA A 713 -2.38 -16.39 -27.33
N ILE A 714 -2.62 -15.79 -28.51
CA ILE A 714 -2.06 -14.47 -28.86
C ILE A 714 -2.58 -13.40 -27.90
N ALA A 715 -3.89 -13.38 -27.63
CA ALA A 715 -4.50 -12.42 -26.72
C ALA A 715 -3.96 -12.53 -25.29
N LEU A 716 -3.85 -13.76 -24.76
CA LEU A 716 -3.29 -14.00 -23.42
C LEU A 716 -1.82 -13.57 -23.34
N ALA A 717 -0.99 -13.94 -24.31
CA ALA A 717 0.42 -13.52 -24.35
C ALA A 717 0.57 -11.99 -24.48
N ALA A 718 -0.32 -11.32 -25.20
CA ALA A 718 -0.33 -9.87 -25.32
C ALA A 718 -0.76 -9.17 -24.02
N VAL A 719 -1.75 -9.72 -23.31
CA VAL A 719 -2.20 -9.18 -22.01
C VAL A 719 -1.12 -9.38 -20.95
N THR A 720 -0.48 -10.55 -20.87
CA THR A 720 0.62 -10.76 -19.90
C THR A 720 1.82 -9.88 -20.21
N PHE A 721 2.15 -9.66 -21.49
CA PHE A 721 3.17 -8.71 -21.94
C PHE A 721 2.86 -7.27 -21.48
N GLY A 722 1.63 -6.81 -21.64
CA GLY A 722 1.21 -5.51 -21.12
C GLY A 722 1.29 -5.45 -19.60
N ALA A 723 0.71 -6.43 -18.90
CA ALA A 723 0.61 -6.46 -17.44
C ALA A 723 1.97 -6.37 -16.72
N MET A 724 3.03 -6.93 -17.32
CA MET A 724 4.39 -6.86 -16.80
C MET A 724 4.91 -5.44 -16.57
N HIS A 725 4.40 -4.46 -17.32
CA HIS A 725 4.87 -3.07 -17.24
C HIS A 725 4.34 -2.30 -16.02
N MET A 726 3.26 -2.78 -15.38
CA MET A 726 2.67 -2.20 -14.15
C MET A 726 2.28 -0.71 -14.21
N ILE A 727 2.34 -0.08 -15.39
CA ILE A 727 1.96 1.32 -15.64
C ILE A 727 0.75 1.30 -16.58
N PRO A 728 -0.42 1.82 -16.20
CA PRO A 728 -1.66 1.61 -16.96
C PRO A 728 -1.59 1.99 -18.45
N GLN A 729 -1.00 3.15 -18.77
CA GLN A 729 -0.80 3.56 -20.16
C GLN A 729 0.09 2.59 -20.95
N GLN A 730 1.12 2.04 -20.30
CA GLN A 730 2.06 1.12 -20.92
C GLN A 730 1.46 -0.27 -21.03
N VAL A 731 0.67 -0.71 -20.04
CA VAL A 731 -0.13 -1.94 -20.12
C VAL A 731 -1.02 -1.91 -21.35
N PHE A 732 -1.77 -0.82 -21.54
CA PHE A 732 -2.65 -0.64 -22.70
C PHE A 732 -1.87 -0.70 -24.03
N ASN A 733 -0.84 0.15 -24.17
CA ASN A 733 -0.09 0.26 -25.42
C ASN A 733 0.71 -1.03 -25.75
N ALA A 734 1.39 -1.60 -24.75
CA ALA A 734 2.16 -2.83 -24.91
C ALA A 734 1.24 -4.03 -25.21
N SER A 735 0.04 -4.12 -24.63
CA SER A 735 -0.91 -5.16 -25.01
C SER A 735 -1.36 -5.06 -26.47
N LEU A 736 -1.63 -3.85 -26.99
CA LEU A 736 -1.98 -3.68 -28.40
C LEU A 736 -0.83 -4.07 -29.33
N LEU A 737 0.38 -3.59 -29.05
CA LEU A 737 1.59 -3.99 -29.76
C LEU A 737 1.80 -5.51 -29.68
N GLY A 738 1.51 -6.08 -28.52
CA GLY A 738 1.70 -7.48 -28.23
C GLY A 738 0.81 -8.42 -29.03
N LEU A 739 -0.39 -7.97 -29.44
CA LEU A 739 -1.26 -8.72 -30.35
C LEU A 739 -0.61 -8.86 -31.74
N VAL A 740 0.01 -7.79 -32.24
CA VAL A 740 0.71 -7.79 -33.52
C VAL A 740 1.97 -8.66 -33.47
N LEU A 741 2.77 -8.53 -32.41
CA LEU A 741 3.96 -9.35 -32.18
C LEU A 741 3.60 -10.84 -32.07
N GLY A 742 2.53 -11.18 -31.34
CA GLY A 742 2.03 -12.54 -31.25
C GLY A 742 1.55 -13.10 -32.60
N LEU A 743 0.87 -12.29 -33.40
CA LEU A 743 0.47 -12.67 -34.76
C LEU A 743 1.68 -12.95 -35.67
N LEU A 744 2.70 -12.10 -35.60
CA LEU A 744 3.95 -12.28 -36.34
C LEU A 744 4.67 -13.57 -35.92
N ALA A 745 4.82 -13.80 -34.61
CA ALA A 745 5.46 -15.00 -34.07
C ALA A 745 4.77 -16.30 -34.54
N VAL A 746 3.44 -16.33 -34.51
CA VAL A 746 2.66 -17.50 -34.96
C VAL A 746 2.81 -17.72 -36.47
N ARG A 747 2.86 -16.64 -37.26
CA ARG A 747 2.87 -16.73 -38.72
C ARG A 747 4.23 -17.03 -39.31
N SER A 748 5.28 -16.43 -38.76
CA SER A 748 6.66 -16.70 -39.17
C SER A 748 7.20 -18.02 -38.60
N GLY A 749 6.64 -18.47 -37.46
CA GLY A 749 7.22 -19.56 -36.67
C GLY A 749 8.61 -19.25 -36.12
N SER A 750 9.02 -17.98 -36.12
CA SER A 750 10.36 -17.51 -35.79
C SER A 750 10.30 -16.31 -34.85
N LEU A 751 11.08 -16.37 -33.76
CA LEU A 751 11.21 -15.31 -32.76
C LEU A 751 11.95 -14.06 -33.30
N PHE A 752 12.80 -14.22 -34.31
CA PHE A 752 13.57 -13.11 -34.87
C PHE A 752 12.69 -12.06 -35.57
N VAL A 753 11.53 -12.46 -36.09
CA VAL A 753 10.56 -11.56 -36.74
C VAL A 753 9.92 -10.57 -35.75
N PRO A 754 9.27 -11.02 -34.65
CA PRO A 754 8.76 -10.09 -33.66
C PRO A 754 9.89 -9.33 -32.91
N ILE A 755 11.07 -9.94 -32.68
CA ILE A 755 12.23 -9.19 -32.14
C ILE A 755 12.57 -7.99 -33.03
N THR A 756 12.65 -8.19 -34.34
CA THR A 756 12.96 -7.11 -35.29
C THR A 756 11.93 -5.98 -35.20
N MET A 757 10.65 -6.34 -35.20
CA MET A 757 9.57 -5.35 -35.10
C MET A 757 9.62 -4.58 -33.77
N HIS A 758 9.80 -5.29 -32.66
CA HIS A 758 9.84 -4.71 -31.31
C HIS A 758 11.05 -3.78 -31.13
N VAL A 759 12.25 -4.23 -31.52
CA VAL A 759 13.47 -3.42 -31.45
C VAL A 759 13.33 -2.15 -32.28
N LEU A 760 12.82 -2.25 -33.52
CA LEU A 760 12.63 -1.07 -34.38
C LEU A 760 11.57 -0.11 -33.83
N PHE A 761 10.47 -0.63 -33.28
CA PHE A 761 9.41 0.18 -32.67
C PHE A 761 9.93 0.95 -31.44
N ASN A 762 10.69 0.29 -30.56
CA ASN A 762 11.28 0.93 -29.39
C ASN A 762 12.42 1.89 -29.79
N ALA A 763 13.22 1.55 -30.80
CA ALA A 763 14.24 2.45 -31.33
C ALA A 763 13.62 3.73 -31.88
N ALA A 764 12.51 3.63 -32.62
CA ALA A 764 11.75 4.79 -33.07
C ALA A 764 11.26 5.65 -31.90
N SER A 765 10.81 5.03 -30.81
CA SER A 765 10.37 5.74 -29.58
C SER A 765 11.53 6.47 -28.88
N VAL A 766 12.71 5.85 -28.79
CA VAL A 766 13.93 6.47 -28.24
C VAL A 766 14.38 7.65 -29.10
N VAL A 767 14.42 7.47 -30.41
CA VAL A 767 14.83 8.52 -31.36
C VAL A 767 13.85 9.70 -31.31
N GLN A 768 12.55 9.43 -31.32
CA GLN A 768 11.49 10.42 -31.13
C GLN A 768 11.73 11.28 -29.88
N MET A 769 12.01 10.63 -28.73
CA MET A 769 12.27 11.31 -27.46
C MET A 769 13.54 12.17 -27.51
N ARG A 770 14.61 11.67 -28.13
CA ARG A 770 15.89 12.38 -28.27
C ARG A 770 15.81 13.60 -29.18
N ILE A 771 14.99 13.50 -30.22
CA ILE A 771 14.78 14.59 -31.17
C ILE A 771 13.88 15.67 -30.57
N ALA A 772 12.86 15.29 -29.79
CA ALA A 772 11.88 16.20 -29.19
C ALA A 772 12.52 17.39 -28.47
N GLY A 773 13.47 17.13 -27.55
CA GLY A 773 14.13 18.21 -26.79
C GLY A 773 14.93 19.18 -27.67
N ARG A 774 15.59 18.68 -28.73
CA ARG A 774 16.39 19.52 -29.63
C ARG A 774 15.53 20.33 -30.60
N TRP A 775 14.48 19.73 -31.13
CA TRP A 775 13.65 20.35 -32.17
C TRP A 775 12.53 21.22 -31.61
N ALA A 776 12.16 21.06 -30.33
CA ALA A 776 11.23 21.98 -29.67
C ALA A 776 11.81 23.38 -29.52
N GLU A 777 13.12 23.50 -29.23
CA GLU A 777 13.81 24.78 -29.08
C GLU A 777 14.22 25.39 -30.42
N SER A 778 14.55 24.55 -31.41
CA SER A 778 15.00 24.99 -32.74
C SER A 778 14.58 24.00 -33.82
N PRO A 779 13.32 24.08 -34.29
CA PRO A 779 12.83 23.18 -35.33
C PRO A 779 13.57 23.44 -36.65
N PRO A 780 14.05 22.39 -37.33
CA PRO A 780 14.63 22.52 -38.66
C PRO A 780 13.70 23.24 -39.64
N HIS A 781 14.23 24.20 -40.42
CA HIS A 781 13.44 25.01 -41.35
C HIS A 781 12.61 24.21 -42.36
N TRP A 782 13.09 23.02 -42.77
CA TRP A 782 12.40 22.15 -43.71
C TRP A 782 11.10 21.53 -43.16
N LEU A 783 10.93 21.43 -41.83
CA LEU A 783 9.68 20.96 -41.20
C LEU A 783 8.51 21.90 -41.48
N HIS A 784 8.81 23.20 -41.63
CA HIS A 784 7.80 24.22 -41.94
C HIS A 784 7.53 24.37 -43.44
N SER A 785 8.21 23.59 -44.29
CA SER A 785 7.98 23.62 -45.73
C SER A 785 6.54 23.18 -46.06
N ALA A 786 5.96 23.76 -47.12
CA ALA A 786 4.61 23.44 -47.58
C ALA A 786 4.43 21.94 -47.91
N TRP A 787 5.52 21.25 -48.25
CA TRP A 787 5.54 19.83 -48.57
C TRP A 787 5.55 18.92 -47.35
N VAL A 788 6.18 19.31 -46.23
CA VAL A 788 6.36 18.47 -45.03
C VAL A 788 5.29 18.76 -43.97
N ARG A 789 4.84 20.01 -43.87
CA ARG A 789 3.85 20.47 -42.89
C ARG A 789 2.54 19.65 -42.88
N PRO A 790 2.02 19.11 -44.01
CA PRO A 790 0.83 18.24 -43.97
C PRO A 790 1.06 16.86 -43.32
N TRP A 791 2.32 16.45 -43.13
CA TRP A 791 2.71 15.12 -42.69
C TRP A 791 3.22 15.09 -41.26
N LEU A 792 4.09 16.05 -40.93
CA LEU A 792 4.82 16.12 -39.66
C LEU A 792 4.76 17.54 -39.09
N GLY A 793 4.58 17.63 -37.79
CA GLY A 793 4.71 18.84 -37.00
C GLY A 793 5.68 18.63 -35.84
N VAL A 794 5.99 19.70 -35.12
CA VAL A 794 6.77 19.65 -33.88
C VAL A 794 6.01 20.44 -32.81
N ASP A 795 5.91 19.88 -31.61
CA ASP A 795 5.44 20.57 -30.41
C ASP A 795 6.41 20.33 -29.23
N ALA A 796 6.07 20.84 -28.04
CA ALA A 796 6.87 20.67 -26.83
C ALA A 796 7.05 19.20 -26.39
N SER A 797 6.26 18.27 -26.94
CA SER A 797 6.34 16.83 -26.67
C SER A 797 7.06 16.03 -27.77
N GLY A 798 7.44 16.67 -28.87
CA GLY A 798 8.24 16.10 -29.95
C GLY A 798 7.62 16.21 -31.33
N ILE A 799 7.94 15.24 -32.21
CA ILE A 799 7.37 15.17 -33.56
C ILE A 799 5.91 14.73 -33.46
N ARG A 800 4.99 15.54 -33.97
CA ARG A 800 3.57 15.20 -34.10
C ARG A 800 3.29 14.68 -35.50
N TYR A 801 2.50 13.62 -35.59
CA TYR A 801 2.09 13.04 -36.87
C TYR A 801 0.72 13.60 -37.26
N HIS A 802 0.66 14.33 -38.37
CA HIS A 802 -0.59 14.87 -38.87
C HIS A 802 -1.52 13.76 -39.39
N TRP A 803 -2.81 14.10 -39.52
CA TRP A 803 -3.87 13.14 -39.83
C TRP A 803 -3.61 12.35 -41.13
N LEU A 804 -2.97 12.96 -42.14
CA LEU A 804 -2.65 12.30 -43.40
C LEU A 804 -1.67 11.13 -43.18
N THR A 805 -0.61 11.36 -42.41
CA THR A 805 0.36 10.33 -42.02
C THR A 805 -0.31 9.21 -41.24
N VAL A 806 -1.19 9.55 -40.29
CA VAL A 806 -1.95 8.58 -39.50
C VAL A 806 -2.87 7.73 -40.39
N VAL A 807 -3.59 8.33 -41.33
CA VAL A 807 -4.51 7.59 -42.23
C VAL A 807 -3.74 6.65 -43.15
N ILE A 808 -2.65 7.12 -43.76
CA ILE A 808 -1.82 6.29 -44.66
C ILE A 808 -1.16 5.17 -43.88
N ALA A 809 -0.61 5.45 -42.69
CA ALA A 809 -0.03 4.44 -41.82
C ALA A 809 -1.07 3.39 -41.42
N ALA A 810 -2.30 3.81 -41.08
CA ALA A 810 -3.40 2.90 -40.74
C ALA A 810 -3.81 2.03 -41.95
N ALA A 811 -3.84 2.59 -43.16
CA ALA A 811 -4.16 1.85 -44.38
C ALA A 811 -3.10 0.78 -44.67
N ILE A 812 -1.82 1.13 -44.60
CA ILE A 812 -0.70 0.19 -44.81
C ILE A 812 -0.70 -0.89 -43.73
N ALA A 813 -0.82 -0.51 -42.45
CA ALA A 813 -0.89 -1.45 -41.33
C ALA A 813 -2.07 -2.42 -41.51
N THR A 814 -3.25 -1.92 -41.87
CA THR A 814 -4.44 -2.75 -42.09
C THR A 814 -4.26 -3.72 -43.26
N TRP A 815 -3.65 -3.26 -44.36
CA TRP A 815 -3.35 -4.11 -45.52
C TRP A 815 -2.38 -5.24 -45.15
N LEU A 816 -1.27 -4.93 -44.47
CA LEU A 816 -0.29 -5.92 -44.01
C LEU A 816 -0.90 -6.91 -43.00
N LEU A 817 -1.64 -6.42 -42.00
CA LEU A 817 -2.28 -7.26 -40.98
C LEU A 817 -3.36 -8.17 -41.60
N ARG A 818 -4.15 -7.66 -42.56
CA ARG A 818 -5.10 -8.50 -43.32
C ARG A 818 -4.37 -9.56 -44.15
N GLY A 819 -3.26 -9.21 -44.79
CA GLY A 819 -2.42 -10.15 -45.54
C GLY A 819 -1.89 -11.27 -44.65
N LEU A 820 -1.40 -10.91 -43.45
CA LEU A 820 -1.02 -11.89 -42.44
C LEU A 820 -2.23 -12.76 -42.10
N LEU A 821 -3.35 -12.18 -41.66
CA LEU A 821 -4.57 -12.89 -41.25
C LEU A 821 -5.14 -13.85 -42.32
N ARG A 822 -5.12 -13.47 -43.60
CA ARG A 822 -5.60 -14.27 -44.73
C ARG A 822 -4.58 -15.27 -45.29
N GLY A 823 -3.30 -15.12 -44.93
CA GLY A 823 -2.25 -16.03 -45.35
C GLY A 823 -2.64 -17.47 -45.01
N ASP A 824 -2.82 -18.26 -46.06
CA ASP A 824 -3.33 -19.62 -46.00
C ASP A 824 -2.40 -20.48 -45.11
N THR A 825 -2.97 -21.15 -44.12
CA THR A 825 -2.24 -22.08 -43.23
C THR A 825 -1.67 -23.31 -43.97
N SER A 826 -1.89 -23.38 -45.28
CA SER A 826 -1.52 -24.46 -46.19
C SER A 826 -0.07 -24.38 -46.71
N ALA A 827 0.60 -23.22 -46.62
CA ALA A 827 1.97 -23.04 -47.16
C ALA A 827 3.12 -23.29 -46.16
N SER A 828 2.82 -23.86 -44.99
CA SER A 828 3.80 -24.52 -44.11
C SER A 828 3.51 -26.02 -44.06
N GLY A 829 3.77 -26.70 -45.18
CA GLY A 829 3.88 -28.17 -45.27
C GLY A 829 5.05 -28.76 -44.47
N SER A 830 5.63 -28.02 -43.51
CA SER A 830 6.27 -28.61 -42.34
C SER A 830 5.22 -28.70 -41.24
N GLY A 831 4.33 -29.69 -41.36
CA GLY A 831 3.83 -30.29 -40.13
C GLY A 831 5.04 -30.64 -39.28
N LEU A 832 5.02 -30.27 -38.00
CA LEU A 832 5.89 -30.91 -37.01
C LEU A 832 5.83 -32.43 -37.29
N PRO A 833 6.94 -33.09 -37.67
CA PRO A 833 6.90 -34.52 -37.91
C PRO A 833 6.61 -35.19 -36.56
N GLY A 834 5.43 -35.80 -36.43
CA GLY A 834 5.13 -36.73 -35.34
C GLY A 834 3.99 -36.32 -34.41
N LEU A 835 2.77 -36.15 -34.94
CA LEU A 835 1.54 -36.43 -34.19
C LEU A 835 0.64 -37.36 -35.01
N ARG A 836 1.20 -38.51 -35.42
CA ARG A 836 0.37 -39.70 -35.62
C ARG A 836 0.27 -40.39 -34.26
N SER A 837 -0.93 -40.37 -33.68
CA SER A 837 -1.31 -41.23 -32.57
C SER A 837 -0.95 -42.68 -32.90
N ARG A 838 0.09 -43.23 -32.27
CA ARG A 838 0.15 -44.69 -32.10
C ARG A 838 -0.79 -45.01 -30.95
N SER A 839 -1.99 -45.45 -31.31
CA SER A 839 -2.82 -46.27 -30.41
C SER A 839 -1.99 -47.47 -29.94
N PRO A 840 -1.92 -47.78 -28.64
CA PRO A 840 -1.54 -49.12 -28.24
C PRO A 840 -2.72 -50.03 -28.60
N LEU A 841 -2.56 -50.74 -29.72
CA LEU A 841 -3.36 -51.90 -30.04
C LEU A 841 -3.18 -52.93 -28.92
N VAL A 842 -4.31 -53.30 -28.33
CA VAL A 842 -4.63 -54.63 -27.84
C VAL A 842 -3.89 -55.70 -28.66
N ALA A 843 -2.95 -56.42 -28.04
CA ALA A 843 -2.68 -57.84 -28.28
C ALA A 843 -1.54 -58.37 -27.40
N ARG A 844 -1.90 -59.36 -26.58
CA ARG A 844 -1.11 -60.26 -25.71
C ARG A 844 -0.86 -59.82 -24.29
#